data_AF-A0AAW5CP97-F1
#
_entry.id   AF-A0AAW5CP97-F1
#
_cell.length_a   1.000
_cell.length_b   1.000
_cell.length_c   1.000
_cell.angle_alpha   90.00
_cell.angle_beta   90.00
_cell.angle_gamma   90.00
#
_symmetry.space_group_name_H-M   'P 1'
#
loop_
_entity.id
_entity.type
_entity.pdbx_description
1 polymer ?
#
loop_
_entity_poly.entity_id
_entity_poly.type
_entity_poly.pdbx_seq_one_letter_code
_entity_poly.pdbx_strand_id
1 'polypeptide(L)'
;MTIESQLAQLQQAATEQTEASVQLANNITEGLQEIDQVKQDIAQTYQTVNQNNQALNDWQTQSGSVNLKDLNGNSHTLPTLKSLIADAQSVNPHPHVMTKAQFDALRDMRKQQYAGSGFVEWGKHNYSANNVNVNEGIWQYIAPSARNTLIMGEAASNKIAGTSNTIYPVVNIDGVTHHVSRVAHTSTQSILKFPSAPDGTKTYDSASGTVTQHSNAEAAFAAETETNKVITSRKDLVFLESWHEKIVDKDVVYPLGNVQYGANNYKGIALRNNLVAQGYSAFGEWDTGTKGHGVKWSSLTEPQKAIFLGEPEHNIYYDPKAKAYIQVRYRIRVVEGMGTIWSYEGRSITPQIESFLGYLGEGNRALSRIQTRGKLDDVIDWGTVSSGEYINGYVSKNSQYEIFNDRDSSQWVPRYNQNRECAYNNLCFAIPIALVQRLNQGAYHPSYNPMGCGNFTRPDGNGITRWYRPKFSNVEPTSTVECFTLDYGNPDHMAGAPARGSWKSFGSIVGGSVNSGRPDQYNYHDTIYAGQVEDLRLSAKKLNVNVLRENEMYKAIAGKFRGKGKTLFTKFKALHKGYYRGSNPQNAVFRKGADGSAIDFYGNDFPKNTPVMVWQPATGTTLYGRISTSNSHMMLASGSHNLESGKHIHPLERVGLNQSDICYFAEVSMLPAEFDSLSWIDIVGSPENIAATFPDGVVGQWIPETPDGTSKSYSFNKKLIAPYHRCLTGDFGQTWTSESFTIEYIPNSIRKPHNTEDVALYCYAANASVSEPEANSKIRGNVGGVYASTHSSPREGNKLTSSLTELVGKATLDPAQEFAGEIKGYRLVEGKLNASYKYQPKHDEINIPAQENQSPLIKALYSVTEKNGLLYLQFHGAELKHNGTDWGDDQTIPIIDGENTKTDLNGNTVKVFCHHTLFPIGIAHNG
;
A
#
# COMPACT_ATOMS: atom_id res chain seq x y z
N MET A 1 32.18 6.81 -132.44
CA MET A 1 31.15 5.97 -131.81
C MET A 1 30.02 5.80 -132.81
N THR A 2 29.56 4.57 -133.06
CA THR A 2 28.55 4.23 -134.09
C THR A 2 27.13 4.26 -133.50
N ILE A 3 26.13 4.51 -134.35
CA ILE A 3 24.71 4.65 -133.98
C ILE A 3 24.17 3.39 -133.27
N GLU A 4 24.69 2.20 -133.59
CA GLU A 4 24.31 0.93 -132.93
C GLU A 4 24.69 0.86 -131.45
N SER A 5 25.82 1.46 -131.03
CA SER A 5 26.22 1.44 -129.61
C SER A 5 25.36 2.37 -128.75
N GLN A 6 24.86 3.46 -129.34
CA GLN A 6 23.95 4.39 -128.66
C GLN A 6 22.54 3.82 -128.52
N LEU A 7 22.05 3.06 -129.51
CA LEU A 7 20.74 2.39 -129.44
C LEU A 7 20.71 1.28 -128.39
N ALA A 8 21.78 0.48 -128.27
CA ALA A 8 21.90 -0.54 -127.23
C ALA A 8 21.99 0.06 -125.82
N GLN A 9 22.74 1.17 -125.63
CA GLN A 9 22.77 1.89 -124.35
C GLN A 9 21.41 2.50 -123.98
N LEU A 10 20.65 3.02 -124.96
CA LEU A 10 19.30 3.54 -124.75
C LEU A 10 18.30 2.44 -124.37
N GLN A 11 18.38 1.26 -124.99
CA GLN A 11 17.53 0.12 -124.64
C GLN A 11 17.88 -0.45 -123.26
N GLN A 12 19.16 -0.50 -122.90
CA GLN A 12 19.60 -0.90 -121.56
C GLN A 12 19.12 0.09 -120.50
N ALA A 13 19.32 1.40 -120.72
CA ALA A 13 18.84 2.44 -119.81
C ALA A 13 17.31 2.46 -119.67
N ALA A 14 16.56 2.20 -120.75
CA ALA A 14 15.11 2.08 -120.70
C ALA A 14 14.64 0.85 -119.92
N THR A 15 15.37 -0.26 -120.02
CA THR A 15 15.08 -1.49 -119.25
C THR A 15 15.39 -1.29 -117.77
N GLU A 16 16.56 -0.74 -117.44
CA GLU A 16 16.95 -0.38 -116.06
C GLU A 16 15.97 0.62 -115.43
N GLN A 17 15.52 1.62 -116.19
CA GLN A 17 14.49 2.58 -115.73
C GLN A 17 13.13 1.91 -115.51
N THR A 18 12.76 0.95 -116.35
CA THR A 18 11.51 0.17 -116.19
C THR A 18 11.58 -0.71 -114.95
N GLU A 19 12.68 -1.43 -114.73
CA GLU A 19 12.91 -2.25 -113.53
C GLU A 19 12.92 -1.39 -112.25
N ALA A 20 13.62 -0.25 -112.27
CA ALA A 20 13.61 0.71 -111.16
C ALA A 20 12.20 1.28 -110.88
N SER A 21 11.39 1.54 -111.92
CA SER A 21 10.01 2.02 -111.76
C SER A 21 9.09 0.96 -111.17
N VAL A 22 9.24 -0.30 -111.60
CA VAL A 22 8.49 -1.44 -111.04
C VAL A 22 8.87 -1.67 -109.58
N GLN A 23 10.16 -1.62 -109.26
CA GLN A 23 10.63 -1.77 -107.89
C GLN A 23 10.15 -0.61 -106.99
N LEU A 24 10.12 0.62 -107.51
CA LEU A 24 9.54 1.76 -106.82
C LEU A 24 8.03 1.58 -106.59
N ALA A 25 7.28 1.07 -107.58
CA ALA A 25 5.85 0.79 -107.43
C ALA A 25 5.56 -0.29 -106.39
N ASN A 26 6.39 -1.34 -106.32
CA ASN A 26 6.29 -2.38 -105.29
C ASN A 26 6.58 -1.81 -103.90
N ASN A 27 7.67 -1.05 -103.72
CA ASN A 27 8.02 -0.41 -102.46
C ASN A 27 6.92 0.57 -101.98
N ILE A 28 6.29 1.31 -102.90
CA ILE A 28 5.16 2.19 -102.58
C ILE A 28 3.95 1.37 -102.13
N THR A 29 3.66 0.25 -102.78
CA THR A 29 2.54 -0.63 -102.42
C THR A 29 2.74 -1.27 -101.05
N GLU A 30 3.94 -1.77 -100.76
CA GLU A 30 4.33 -2.29 -99.44
C GLU A 30 4.23 -1.20 -98.36
N GLY A 31 4.76 0.00 -98.63
CA GLY A 31 4.65 1.13 -97.71
C GLY A 31 3.20 1.57 -97.44
N LEU A 32 2.31 1.47 -98.44
CA LEU A 32 0.87 1.73 -98.25
C LEU A 32 0.20 0.66 -97.38
N GLN A 33 0.58 -0.62 -97.53
CA GLN A 33 0.09 -1.70 -96.69
C GLN A 33 0.56 -1.55 -95.23
N GLU A 34 1.82 -1.16 -95.01
CA GLU A 34 2.34 -0.85 -93.67
C GLU A 34 1.59 0.32 -93.04
N ILE A 35 1.32 1.40 -93.81
CA ILE A 35 0.53 2.54 -93.32
C ILE A 35 -0.89 2.13 -92.94
N ASP A 36 -1.54 1.26 -93.71
CA ASP A 36 -2.89 0.78 -93.40
C ASP A 36 -2.91 -0.15 -92.18
N GLN A 37 -1.88 -0.98 -91.99
CA GLN A 37 -1.71 -1.76 -90.76
C GLN A 37 -1.51 -0.86 -89.54
N VAL A 38 -0.65 0.17 -89.65
CA VAL A 38 -0.43 1.15 -88.57
C VAL A 38 -1.72 1.91 -88.23
N LYS A 39 -2.55 2.26 -89.22
CA LYS A 39 -3.87 2.87 -88.97
C LYS A 39 -4.78 1.95 -88.16
N GLN A 40 -4.80 0.65 -88.47
CA GLN A 40 -5.58 -0.33 -87.73
C GLN A 40 -5.07 -0.49 -86.29
N ASP A 41 -3.75 -0.58 -86.10
CA ASP A 41 -3.11 -0.69 -84.78
C ASP A 41 -3.39 0.55 -83.92
N ILE A 42 -3.34 1.76 -84.51
CA ILE A 42 -3.70 3.02 -83.84
C ILE A 42 -5.18 3.03 -83.45
N ALA A 43 -6.08 2.60 -84.35
CA ALA A 43 -7.51 2.56 -84.06
C ALA A 43 -7.83 1.58 -82.93
N GLN A 44 -7.18 0.41 -82.90
CA GLN A 44 -7.32 -0.58 -81.84
C GLN A 44 -6.74 -0.09 -80.51
N THR A 45 -5.60 0.60 -80.55
CA THR A 45 -5.01 1.26 -79.37
C THR A 45 -5.95 2.33 -78.83
N TYR A 46 -6.52 3.18 -79.68
CA TYR A 46 -7.45 4.24 -79.29
C TYR A 46 -8.73 3.67 -78.65
N GLN A 47 -9.27 2.58 -79.18
CA GLN A 47 -10.40 1.88 -78.57
C GLN A 47 -10.05 1.31 -77.19
N THR A 48 -8.87 0.69 -77.05
CA THR A 48 -8.38 0.14 -75.77
C THR A 48 -8.20 1.23 -74.73
N VAL A 49 -7.61 2.37 -75.11
CA VAL A 49 -7.45 3.55 -74.24
C VAL A 49 -8.81 4.09 -73.79
N ASN A 50 -9.78 4.24 -74.70
CA ASN A 50 -11.12 4.71 -74.33
C ASN A 50 -11.85 3.74 -73.39
N GLN A 51 -11.74 2.44 -73.62
CA GLN A 51 -12.32 1.42 -72.73
C GLN A 51 -11.68 1.47 -71.34
N ASN A 52 -10.35 1.61 -71.27
CA ASN A 52 -9.64 1.74 -69.99
C ASN A 52 -9.96 3.05 -69.27
N ASN A 53 -10.14 4.17 -69.99
CA ASN A 53 -10.58 5.43 -69.40
C ASN A 53 -11.96 5.30 -68.76
N GLN A 54 -12.90 4.63 -69.42
CA GLN A 54 -14.21 4.35 -68.86
C GLN A 54 -14.09 3.42 -67.62
N ALA A 55 -13.30 2.36 -67.72
CA ALA A 55 -13.05 1.44 -66.61
C ALA A 55 -12.38 2.13 -65.40
N LEU A 56 -11.53 3.13 -65.62
CA LEU A 56 -10.92 3.94 -64.56
C LEU A 56 -11.94 4.89 -63.91
N ASN A 57 -12.83 5.52 -64.68
CA ASN A 57 -13.93 6.29 -64.14
C ASN A 57 -14.88 5.40 -63.31
N ASP A 58 -15.18 4.20 -63.80
CA ASP A 58 -16.01 3.23 -63.07
C ASP A 58 -15.29 2.69 -61.84
N TRP A 59 -13.96 2.50 -61.89
CA TRP A 59 -13.15 2.12 -60.74
C TRP A 59 -13.27 3.13 -59.59
N GLN A 60 -13.35 4.43 -59.90
CA GLN A 60 -13.51 5.49 -58.91
C GLN A 60 -14.96 5.63 -58.42
N THR A 61 -15.95 5.42 -59.29
CA THR A 61 -17.34 5.83 -59.04
C THR A 61 -18.31 4.70 -58.73
N GLN A 62 -18.04 3.47 -59.16
CA GLN A 62 -18.92 2.30 -59.04
C GLN A 62 -18.45 1.31 -57.96
N SER A 63 -19.33 0.42 -57.49
CA SER A 63 -18.99 -0.70 -56.60
C SER A 63 -18.85 -2.02 -57.38
N GLY A 64 -18.00 -2.92 -56.91
CA GLY A 64 -17.77 -4.25 -57.49
C GLY A 64 -16.35 -4.39 -58.04
N SER A 65 -16.23 -4.77 -59.31
CA SER A 65 -14.95 -4.93 -60.01
C SER A 65 -15.02 -4.33 -61.41
N VAL A 66 -13.89 -3.84 -61.91
CA VAL A 66 -13.71 -3.39 -63.31
C VAL A 66 -12.66 -4.23 -64.02
N ASN A 67 -12.66 -4.20 -65.34
CA ASN A 67 -11.66 -4.88 -66.16
C ASN A 67 -10.83 -3.84 -66.94
N LEU A 68 -9.50 -3.85 -66.74
CA LEU A 68 -8.56 -3.10 -67.57
C LEU A 68 -7.99 -4.02 -68.65
N LYS A 69 -7.85 -3.53 -69.87
CA LYS A 69 -7.24 -4.28 -70.97
C LYS A 69 -5.78 -3.90 -71.19
N ASP A 70 -4.93 -4.90 -71.44
CA ASP A 70 -3.56 -4.68 -71.91
C ASP A 70 -3.52 -4.37 -73.42
N LEU A 71 -2.33 -4.09 -73.95
CA LEU A 71 -2.12 -3.80 -75.38
C LEU A 71 -2.41 -5.01 -76.30
N ASN A 72 -2.47 -6.22 -75.73
CA ASN A 72 -2.81 -7.45 -76.45
C ASN A 72 -4.32 -7.78 -76.33
N GLY A 73 -5.12 -6.93 -75.67
CA GLY A 73 -6.56 -7.11 -75.46
C GLY A 73 -6.95 -8.02 -74.29
N ASN A 74 -6.00 -8.52 -73.49
CA ASN A 74 -6.27 -9.36 -72.33
C ASN A 74 -6.86 -8.52 -71.19
N SER A 75 -7.87 -9.06 -70.49
CA SER A 75 -8.56 -8.36 -69.42
C SER A 75 -8.00 -8.70 -68.04
N HIS A 76 -7.75 -7.67 -67.22
CA HIS A 76 -7.31 -7.76 -65.84
C HIS A 76 -8.39 -7.20 -64.91
N THR A 77 -8.97 -8.06 -64.08
CA THR A 77 -10.04 -7.68 -63.13
C THR A 77 -9.45 -7.07 -61.86
N LEU A 78 -9.97 -5.91 -61.47
CA LEU A 78 -9.57 -5.18 -60.27
C LEU A 78 -10.80 -4.79 -59.45
N PRO A 79 -10.78 -4.92 -58.11
CA PRO A 79 -11.82 -4.38 -57.25
C PRO A 79 -11.86 -2.84 -57.34
N THR A 80 -13.06 -2.26 -57.31
CA THR A 80 -13.24 -0.80 -57.38
C THR A 80 -12.85 -0.11 -56.07
N LEU A 81 -12.58 1.20 -56.12
CA LEU A 81 -12.22 2.00 -54.94
C LEU A 81 -13.29 1.93 -53.85
N LYS A 82 -14.58 2.00 -54.23
CA LYS A 82 -15.69 1.87 -53.28
C LYS A 82 -15.75 0.48 -52.63
N SER A 83 -15.49 -0.58 -53.38
CA SER A 83 -15.44 -1.94 -52.83
C SER A 83 -14.25 -2.12 -51.89
N LEU A 84 -13.07 -1.61 -52.25
CA LEU A 84 -11.90 -1.61 -51.38
C LEU A 84 -12.12 -0.82 -50.08
N ILE A 85 -12.78 0.34 -50.18
CA ILE A 85 -13.17 1.16 -49.00
C ILE A 85 -14.20 0.41 -48.16
N ALA A 86 -15.23 -0.19 -48.78
CA ALA A 86 -16.25 -0.96 -48.07
C ALA A 86 -15.66 -2.19 -47.37
N ASP A 87 -14.74 -2.91 -48.01
CA ASP A 87 -14.02 -4.03 -47.43
C ASP A 87 -13.15 -3.57 -46.25
N ALA A 88 -12.39 -2.47 -46.41
CA ALA A 88 -11.61 -1.89 -45.33
C ALA A 88 -12.48 -1.42 -44.14
N GLN A 89 -13.61 -0.77 -44.42
CA GLN A 89 -14.59 -0.33 -43.42
C GLN A 89 -15.33 -1.50 -42.75
N SER A 90 -15.52 -2.62 -43.46
CA SER A 90 -16.12 -3.82 -42.88
C SER A 90 -15.22 -4.48 -41.82
N VAL A 91 -13.90 -4.29 -41.94
CA VAL A 91 -12.89 -4.82 -41.01
C VAL A 91 -12.60 -3.83 -39.88
N ASN A 92 -12.47 -2.53 -40.19
CA ASN A 92 -12.35 -1.45 -39.21
C ASN A 92 -13.20 -0.24 -39.64
N PRO A 93 -14.42 -0.08 -39.10
CA PRO A 93 -15.32 1.00 -39.52
C PRO A 93 -14.79 2.40 -39.19
N HIS A 94 -13.79 2.52 -38.29
CA HIS A 94 -13.15 3.78 -37.93
C HIS A 94 -11.63 3.60 -37.82
N PRO A 95 -10.82 3.96 -38.83
CA PRO A 95 -9.37 3.69 -38.85
C PRO A 95 -8.59 4.36 -37.72
N HIS A 96 -9.18 5.34 -37.03
CA HIS A 96 -8.60 6.01 -35.87
C HIS A 96 -8.59 5.14 -34.60
N VAL A 97 -9.44 4.11 -34.51
CA VAL A 97 -9.49 3.22 -33.35
C VAL A 97 -8.50 2.06 -33.53
N MET A 98 -7.90 1.66 -32.42
CA MET A 98 -7.09 0.47 -32.36
C MET A 98 -7.96 -0.78 -32.53
N THR A 99 -7.53 -1.72 -33.38
CA THR A 99 -8.14 -3.06 -33.45
C THR A 99 -7.79 -3.86 -32.20
N LYS A 100 -8.62 -4.86 -31.83
CA LYS A 100 -8.31 -5.78 -30.73
C LYS A 100 -6.91 -6.41 -30.84
N ALA A 101 -6.50 -6.80 -32.05
CA ALA A 101 -5.17 -7.40 -32.26
C ALA A 101 -4.03 -6.42 -31.93
N GLN A 102 -4.14 -5.15 -32.36
CA GLN A 102 -3.18 -4.11 -32.01
C GLN A 102 -3.19 -3.83 -30.49
N PHE A 103 -4.37 -3.83 -29.87
CA PHE A 103 -4.52 -3.61 -28.43
C PHE A 103 -3.86 -4.72 -27.61
N ASP A 104 -4.12 -5.98 -27.98
CA ASP A 104 -3.49 -7.14 -27.34
C ASP A 104 -1.97 -7.15 -27.55
N ALA A 105 -1.48 -6.81 -28.75
CA ALA A 105 -0.04 -6.68 -29.00
C ALA A 105 0.63 -5.60 -28.12
N LEU A 106 -0.02 -4.45 -27.90
CA LEU A 106 0.47 -3.43 -26.96
C LEU A 106 0.47 -3.93 -25.52
N ARG A 107 -0.55 -4.69 -25.10
CA ARG A 107 -0.59 -5.31 -23.77
C ARG A 107 0.56 -6.28 -23.59
N ASP A 108 0.80 -7.15 -24.55
CA ASP A 108 1.89 -8.14 -24.49
C ASP A 108 3.27 -7.47 -24.47
N MET A 109 3.47 -6.43 -25.27
CA MET A 109 4.69 -5.62 -25.22
C MET A 109 4.92 -5.01 -23.82
N ARG A 110 3.87 -4.47 -23.19
CA ARG A 110 3.97 -3.89 -21.84
C ARG A 110 4.18 -4.95 -20.77
N LYS A 111 3.57 -6.13 -20.89
CA LYS A 111 3.85 -7.29 -20.00
C LYS A 111 5.31 -7.71 -20.06
N GLN A 112 5.97 -7.57 -21.22
CA GLN A 112 7.42 -7.79 -21.34
C GLN A 112 8.25 -6.61 -20.81
N GLN A 113 7.76 -5.39 -20.94
CA GLN A 113 8.45 -4.16 -20.50
C GLN A 113 8.49 -4.04 -18.96
N TYR A 114 7.40 -4.40 -18.28
CA TYR A 114 7.24 -4.24 -16.84
C TYR A 114 7.51 -5.54 -16.06
N ALA A 115 7.74 -5.41 -14.75
CA ALA A 115 7.90 -6.54 -13.84
C ALA A 115 6.56 -7.21 -13.48
N GLY A 116 5.47 -6.46 -13.62
CA GLY A 116 4.09 -6.91 -13.37
C GLY A 116 3.13 -5.72 -13.38
N SER A 117 1.91 -5.93 -12.89
CA SER A 117 0.95 -4.85 -12.66
C SER A 117 1.43 -3.92 -11.54
N GLY A 118 1.19 -2.62 -11.62
CA GLY A 118 1.81 -1.66 -10.71
C GLY A 118 1.74 -0.23 -11.17
N PHE A 119 2.33 0.65 -10.39
CA PHE A 119 2.45 2.06 -10.71
C PHE A 119 3.72 2.29 -11.55
N VAL A 120 3.54 2.80 -12.76
CA VAL A 120 4.63 3.24 -13.64
C VAL A 120 5.11 4.61 -13.18
N GLU A 121 4.16 5.50 -12.90
CA GLU A 121 4.40 6.82 -12.33
C GLU A 121 3.51 6.99 -11.09
N TRP A 122 4.07 7.52 -10.02
CA TRP A 122 3.34 7.69 -8.75
C TRP A 122 2.39 8.89 -8.77
N GLY A 123 2.62 9.84 -9.68
CA GLY A 123 2.06 11.19 -9.61
C GLY A 123 2.93 12.13 -8.79
N LYS A 124 2.78 13.43 -9.01
CA LYS A 124 3.36 14.46 -8.14
C LYS A 124 2.40 14.73 -6.97
N HIS A 125 2.88 15.43 -5.96
CA HIS A 125 2.11 15.76 -4.76
C HIS A 125 2.34 17.21 -4.35
N ASN A 126 1.45 17.73 -3.51
CA ASN A 126 1.64 19.02 -2.87
C ASN A 126 2.44 18.84 -1.57
N TYR A 127 3.14 19.88 -1.12
CA TYR A 127 3.86 19.90 0.14
C TYR A 127 3.65 21.22 0.90
N SER A 128 3.22 21.12 2.16
CA SER A 128 3.08 22.21 3.13
C SER A 128 2.87 21.63 4.54
N ALA A 129 2.78 22.47 5.57
CA ALA A 129 2.52 22.01 6.94
C ALA A 129 1.20 21.19 7.08
N ASN A 130 0.18 21.52 6.28
CA ASN A 130 -1.10 20.79 6.27
C ASN A 130 -1.14 19.66 5.22
N ASN A 131 -0.11 19.60 4.35
CA ASN A 131 0.00 18.67 3.23
C ASN A 131 1.24 17.81 3.46
N VAL A 132 1.12 16.82 4.34
CA VAL A 132 2.18 15.84 4.58
C VAL A 132 2.07 14.72 3.57
N ASN A 133 3.19 14.39 2.93
CA ASN A 133 3.28 13.25 2.05
C ASN A 133 3.20 11.95 2.86
N VAL A 134 2.33 11.03 2.43
CA VAL A 134 2.44 9.63 2.86
C VAL A 134 3.65 9.05 2.15
N ASN A 135 3.65 9.16 0.83
CA ASN A 135 4.71 8.74 -0.08
C ASN A 135 4.62 9.59 -1.34
N GLU A 136 5.44 9.29 -2.33
CA GLU A 136 5.39 9.99 -3.60
C GLU A 136 4.00 9.92 -4.25
N GLY A 137 3.43 11.08 -4.57
CA GLY A 137 2.16 11.18 -5.28
C GLY A 137 0.91 10.88 -4.45
N ILE A 138 1.03 10.57 -3.15
CA ILE A 138 -0.12 10.37 -2.25
C ILE A 138 0.11 11.10 -0.92
N TRP A 139 -0.85 11.93 -0.53
CA TRP A 139 -0.64 12.93 0.53
C TRP A 139 -1.93 13.25 1.30
N GLN A 140 -1.78 13.60 2.57
CA GLN A 140 -2.88 14.04 3.42
C GLN A 140 -3.26 15.48 3.09
N TYR A 141 -4.52 15.86 3.28
CA TYR A 141 -4.92 17.26 3.27
C TYR A 141 -5.81 17.57 4.48
N ILE A 142 -5.28 18.34 5.42
CA ILE A 142 -5.99 18.70 6.64
C ILE A 142 -6.79 19.99 6.40
N ALA A 143 -8.07 19.85 6.07
CA ALA A 143 -9.01 20.97 5.95
C ALA A 143 -10.47 20.54 6.20
N PRO A 144 -11.36 21.42 6.72
CA PRO A 144 -12.78 21.12 6.89
C PRO A 144 -13.49 20.67 5.59
N SER A 145 -13.00 21.10 4.43
CA SER A 145 -13.50 20.69 3.12
C SER A 145 -13.03 19.30 2.66
N ALA A 146 -12.05 18.70 3.34
CA ALA A 146 -11.39 17.44 2.97
C ALA A 146 -11.65 16.32 3.99
N ARG A 147 -12.85 16.28 4.56
CA ARG A 147 -13.26 15.22 5.50
C ARG A 147 -13.20 13.85 4.84
N ASN A 148 -12.74 12.85 5.60
CA ASN A 148 -12.62 11.45 5.18
C ASN A 148 -11.98 11.31 3.79
N THR A 149 -10.92 12.08 3.50
CA THR A 149 -10.35 12.17 2.16
C THR A 149 -8.83 11.98 2.19
N LEU A 150 -8.32 11.19 1.25
CA LEU A 150 -6.90 11.11 0.89
C LEU A 150 -6.71 11.58 -0.55
N ILE A 151 -5.59 12.25 -0.85
CA ILE A 151 -5.35 12.82 -2.19
C ILE A 151 -4.24 12.04 -2.90
N MET A 152 -4.47 11.76 -4.18
CA MET A 152 -3.49 11.13 -5.06
C MET A 152 -3.29 11.95 -6.34
N GLY A 153 -2.03 12.15 -6.73
CA GLY A 153 -1.63 13.12 -7.73
C GLY A 153 -1.74 14.56 -7.23
N GLU A 154 -1.56 15.51 -8.13
CA GLU A 154 -1.68 16.93 -7.84
C GLU A 154 -2.33 17.72 -8.98
N ALA A 155 -3.01 18.81 -8.62
CA ALA A 155 -3.44 19.86 -9.54
C ALA A 155 -2.22 20.63 -10.08
N ALA A 156 -2.36 21.31 -11.21
CA ALA A 156 -1.31 22.21 -11.70
C ALA A 156 -1.21 23.46 -10.79
N SER A 157 -0.63 23.30 -9.59
CA SER A 157 -0.40 24.35 -8.60
C SER A 157 1.06 24.83 -8.63
N ASN A 158 1.37 25.89 -7.89
CA ASN A 158 2.74 26.41 -7.79
C ASN A 158 3.61 25.65 -6.77
N LYS A 159 3.06 24.69 -6.01
CA LYS A 159 3.76 23.96 -4.93
C LYS A 159 3.77 22.46 -5.19
N ILE A 160 4.33 22.07 -6.34
CA ILE A 160 4.40 20.69 -6.80
C ILE A 160 5.75 20.08 -6.42
N ALA A 161 5.74 18.91 -5.78
CA ALA A 161 6.91 18.11 -5.43
C ALA A 161 6.78 16.65 -5.91
N GLY A 162 7.88 15.91 -5.84
CA GLY A 162 7.97 14.52 -6.31
C GLY A 162 8.86 14.36 -7.55
N THR A 163 9.36 13.15 -7.74
CA THR A 163 10.26 12.74 -8.83
C THR A 163 9.53 12.14 -10.04
N SER A 164 8.23 11.85 -9.89
CA SER A 164 7.34 11.34 -10.93
C SER A 164 7.31 12.25 -12.14
N ASN A 165 7.34 11.65 -13.33
CA ASN A 165 7.32 12.39 -14.60
C ASN A 165 5.96 13.07 -14.85
N THR A 166 4.89 12.49 -14.32
CA THR A 166 3.51 12.98 -14.46
C THR A 166 2.97 13.54 -13.15
N ILE A 167 2.08 14.53 -13.21
CA ILE A 167 1.40 15.09 -12.03
C ILE A 167 0.32 14.16 -11.45
N TYR A 168 -0.18 13.22 -12.26
CA TYR A 168 -1.13 12.19 -11.87
C TYR A 168 -0.47 10.80 -11.95
N PRO A 169 -0.92 9.80 -11.19
CA PRO A 169 -0.41 8.44 -11.30
C PRO A 169 -0.71 7.80 -12.66
N VAL A 170 0.21 6.95 -13.10
CA VAL A 170 0.04 6.08 -14.28
C VAL A 170 0.19 4.63 -13.82
N VAL A 171 -0.84 3.83 -14.03
CA VAL A 171 -0.94 2.46 -13.50
C VAL A 171 -1.01 1.46 -14.66
N ASN A 172 -0.17 0.44 -14.65
CA ASN A 172 -0.22 -0.69 -15.58
C ASN A 172 -0.96 -1.86 -14.92
N ILE A 173 -2.03 -2.36 -15.55
CA ILE A 173 -2.82 -3.49 -15.05
C ILE A 173 -3.05 -4.43 -16.23
N ASP A 174 -2.50 -5.64 -16.17
CA ASP A 174 -2.63 -6.65 -17.22
C ASP A 174 -2.25 -6.12 -18.63
N GLY A 175 -1.19 -5.29 -18.65
CA GLY A 175 -0.66 -4.62 -19.86
C GLY A 175 -1.45 -3.38 -20.31
N VAL A 176 -2.53 -3.00 -19.63
CA VAL A 176 -3.30 -1.78 -19.93
C VAL A 176 -2.82 -0.64 -19.03
N THR A 177 -2.50 0.50 -19.63
CA THR A 177 -2.05 1.69 -18.90
C THR A 177 -3.22 2.64 -18.63
N HIS A 178 -3.47 2.94 -17.35
CA HIS A 178 -4.50 3.88 -16.90
C HIS A 178 -3.86 5.18 -16.39
N HIS A 179 -4.35 6.32 -16.87
CA HIS A 179 -3.99 7.64 -16.35
C HIS A 179 -4.99 8.01 -15.25
N VAL A 180 -4.59 7.86 -13.98
CA VAL A 180 -5.50 8.00 -12.83
C VAL A 180 -5.64 9.46 -12.45
N SER A 181 -6.51 10.18 -13.16
CA SER A 181 -6.69 11.63 -12.99
C SER A 181 -8.15 12.00 -12.85
N ARG A 182 -8.43 13.09 -12.12
CA ARG A 182 -9.77 13.70 -11.99
C ARG A 182 -10.79 12.76 -11.35
N VAL A 183 -10.37 11.80 -10.53
CA VAL A 183 -11.29 10.94 -9.77
C VAL A 183 -12.04 11.80 -8.76
N ALA A 184 -13.36 11.86 -8.91
CA ALA A 184 -14.27 12.67 -8.09
C ALA A 184 -13.85 14.14 -7.93
N HIS A 185 -13.12 14.70 -8.91
CA HIS A 185 -12.56 16.04 -8.85
C HIS A 185 -12.39 16.69 -10.23
N THR A 186 -12.47 18.02 -10.29
CA THR A 186 -12.43 18.79 -11.55
C THR A 186 -11.02 19.16 -12.01
N SER A 187 -10.00 18.97 -11.19
CA SER A 187 -8.58 19.15 -11.51
C SER A 187 -7.86 17.81 -11.62
N THR A 188 -6.60 17.81 -12.06
CA THR A 188 -5.82 16.58 -12.34
C THR A 188 -5.61 15.66 -11.14
N GLN A 189 -5.67 16.19 -9.92
CA GLN A 189 -5.68 15.39 -8.69
C GLN A 189 -6.90 14.47 -8.59
N SER A 190 -6.74 13.37 -7.86
CA SER A 190 -7.75 12.36 -7.59
C SER A 190 -8.08 12.36 -6.11
N ILE A 191 -9.37 12.48 -5.78
CA ILE A 191 -9.90 12.51 -4.42
C ILE A 191 -10.36 11.10 -4.05
N LEU A 192 -9.70 10.48 -3.08
CA LEU A 192 -10.07 9.16 -2.55
C LEU A 192 -10.93 9.40 -1.31
N LYS A 193 -12.26 9.19 -1.44
CA LYS A 193 -13.21 9.40 -0.34
C LYS A 193 -13.37 8.13 0.49
N PHE A 194 -13.53 8.28 1.79
CA PHE A 194 -13.68 7.21 2.76
C PHE A 194 -14.99 7.31 3.53
N PRO A 195 -15.51 6.19 4.07
CA PRO A 195 -16.68 6.21 4.95
C PRO A 195 -16.41 7.03 6.22
N SER A 196 -17.45 7.40 6.95
CA SER A 196 -17.31 8.01 8.28
C SER A 196 -16.55 7.08 9.23
N ALA A 197 -15.73 7.64 10.12
CA ALA A 197 -15.05 6.86 11.16
C ALA A 197 -16.06 6.12 12.05
N PRO A 198 -15.68 4.98 12.67
CA PRO A 198 -16.54 4.26 13.59
C PRO A 198 -17.15 5.16 14.69
N ASP A 199 -18.42 4.93 14.98
CA ASP A 199 -19.22 5.65 15.99
C ASP A 199 -19.72 4.74 17.12
N GLY A 200 -19.24 3.50 17.17
CA GLY A 200 -19.63 2.51 18.18
C GLY A 200 -20.98 1.82 17.91
N THR A 201 -21.65 2.06 16.77
CA THR A 201 -22.98 1.50 16.48
C THR A 201 -22.98 0.21 15.64
N LYS A 202 -21.81 -0.25 15.20
CA LYS A 202 -21.64 -1.49 14.42
C LYS A 202 -20.89 -2.53 15.22
N THR A 203 -21.31 -3.79 15.13
CA THR A 203 -20.55 -4.94 15.61
C THR A 203 -20.03 -5.77 14.44
N TYR A 204 -18.89 -6.43 14.64
CA TYR A 204 -18.34 -7.43 13.75
C TYR A 204 -18.19 -8.75 14.50
N ASP A 205 -18.77 -9.81 13.94
CA ASP A 205 -18.61 -11.17 14.43
C ASP A 205 -17.53 -11.90 13.64
N SER A 206 -16.40 -12.12 14.31
CA SER A 206 -15.23 -12.81 13.76
C SER A 206 -15.44 -14.29 13.49
N ALA A 207 -16.49 -14.92 14.03
CA ALA A 207 -16.83 -16.31 13.72
C ALA A 207 -17.65 -16.45 12.43
N SER A 208 -18.63 -15.55 12.23
CA SER A 208 -19.52 -15.59 11.07
C SER A 208 -19.08 -14.68 9.90
N GLY A 209 -18.19 -13.71 10.15
CA GLY A 209 -17.79 -12.72 9.16
C GLY A 209 -18.81 -11.59 8.95
N THR A 210 -19.81 -11.49 9.83
CA THR A 210 -20.97 -10.60 9.66
C THR A 210 -20.76 -9.25 10.35
N VAL A 211 -21.12 -8.17 9.67
CA VAL A 211 -21.26 -6.84 10.29
C VAL A 211 -22.73 -6.54 10.52
N THR A 212 -23.07 -6.08 11.72
CA THR A 212 -24.45 -5.70 12.09
C THR A 212 -24.49 -4.23 12.51
N GLN A 213 -25.39 -3.48 11.88
CA GLN A 213 -25.72 -2.10 12.29
C GLN A 213 -26.78 -2.15 13.39
N HIS A 214 -26.52 -1.48 14.51
CA HIS A 214 -27.45 -1.31 15.62
C HIS A 214 -28.06 0.09 15.62
N SER A 215 -29.10 0.29 16.43
CA SER A 215 -29.78 1.60 16.57
C SER A 215 -28.92 2.66 17.25
N ASN A 216 -28.06 2.27 18.18
CA ASN A 216 -27.15 3.12 18.93
C ASN A 216 -25.96 2.32 19.49
N ALA A 217 -25.04 3.01 20.18
CA ALA A 217 -23.86 2.38 20.76
C ALA A 217 -24.22 1.43 21.90
N GLU A 218 -25.16 1.80 22.78
CA GLU A 218 -25.62 0.96 23.89
C GLU A 218 -26.06 -0.42 23.42
N ALA A 219 -26.89 -0.48 22.38
CA ALA A 219 -27.38 -1.72 21.80
C ALA A 219 -26.24 -2.54 21.17
N ALA A 220 -25.29 -1.88 20.50
CA ALA A 220 -24.14 -2.55 19.90
C ALA A 220 -23.24 -3.20 20.97
N PHE A 221 -22.92 -2.47 22.05
CA PHE A 221 -22.11 -2.99 23.16
C PHE A 221 -22.84 -4.07 23.95
N ALA A 222 -24.16 -3.97 24.12
CA ALA A 222 -24.97 -5.01 24.75
C ALA A 222 -25.04 -6.32 23.92
N ALA A 223 -24.78 -6.23 22.61
CA ALA A 223 -24.75 -7.38 21.71
C ALA A 223 -23.37 -8.07 21.66
N GLU A 224 -22.36 -7.59 22.39
CA GLU A 224 -21.03 -8.20 22.36
C GLU A 224 -21.04 -9.64 22.89
N THR A 225 -20.25 -10.49 22.24
CA THR A 225 -19.93 -11.84 22.68
C THR A 225 -18.41 -12.02 22.65
N GLU A 226 -17.92 -13.25 22.76
CA GLU A 226 -16.50 -13.55 22.56
C GLU A 226 -16.03 -13.18 21.15
N THR A 227 -16.86 -13.44 20.13
CA THR A 227 -16.50 -13.26 18.71
C THR A 227 -17.13 -12.04 18.07
N ASN A 228 -18.27 -11.56 18.60
CA ASN A 228 -18.96 -10.35 18.17
C ASN A 228 -18.51 -9.14 18.99
N LYS A 229 -17.79 -8.20 18.38
CA LYS A 229 -17.23 -7.02 19.04
C LYS A 229 -17.66 -5.72 18.37
N VAL A 230 -17.87 -4.67 19.16
CA VAL A 230 -18.12 -3.33 18.61
C VAL A 230 -16.89 -2.85 17.86
N ILE A 231 -17.12 -2.32 16.65
CA ILE A 231 -16.06 -1.74 15.82
C ILE A 231 -15.72 -0.36 16.40
N THR A 232 -14.69 -0.32 17.26
CA THR A 232 -14.12 0.93 17.80
C THR A 232 -12.90 1.40 17.03
N SER A 233 -12.38 0.57 16.12
CA SER A 233 -11.31 0.89 15.19
C SER A 233 -11.31 -0.12 14.04
N ARG A 234 -10.93 0.31 12.83
CA ARG A 234 -10.87 -0.56 11.65
C ARG A 234 -9.88 -0.01 10.62
N LYS A 235 -9.50 -0.83 9.64
CA LYS A 235 -8.77 -0.37 8.45
C LYS A 235 -9.66 -0.42 7.22
N ASP A 236 -9.78 0.70 6.52
CA ASP A 236 -10.51 0.74 5.25
C ASP A 236 -9.52 0.50 4.09
N LEU A 237 -9.93 -0.29 3.09
CA LEU A 237 -9.11 -0.61 1.93
C LEU A 237 -9.50 0.27 0.74
N VAL A 238 -8.52 0.97 0.17
CA VAL A 238 -8.65 1.63 -1.12
C VAL A 238 -7.87 0.87 -2.20
N PHE A 239 -8.52 0.64 -3.34
CA PHE A 239 -7.93 -0.06 -4.48
C PHE A 239 -8.52 0.46 -5.80
N LEU A 240 -7.82 0.21 -6.90
CA LEU A 240 -8.31 0.51 -8.25
C LEU A 240 -8.83 -0.79 -8.88
N GLU A 241 -10.07 -0.74 -9.35
CA GLU A 241 -10.72 -1.82 -10.10
C GLU A 241 -10.77 -1.44 -11.59
N SER A 242 -10.28 -2.31 -12.47
CA SER A 242 -10.25 -2.11 -13.92
C SER A 242 -10.97 -3.24 -14.64
N TRP A 243 -11.75 -2.94 -15.68
CA TRP A 243 -12.48 -3.96 -16.44
C TRP A 243 -12.72 -3.56 -17.89
N HIS A 244 -12.93 -4.57 -18.74
CA HIS A 244 -13.31 -4.37 -20.13
C HIS A 244 -14.84 -4.32 -20.24
N GLU A 245 -15.37 -3.36 -20.99
CA GLU A 245 -16.82 -3.24 -21.20
C GLU A 245 -17.16 -2.73 -22.60
N LYS A 246 -18.19 -3.32 -23.20
CA LYS A 246 -18.74 -2.83 -24.46
C LYS A 246 -19.37 -1.45 -24.23
N ILE A 247 -19.00 -0.47 -25.05
CA ILE A 247 -19.57 0.89 -24.97
C ILE A 247 -21.08 0.85 -25.20
N VAL A 248 -21.55 -0.01 -26.10
CA VAL A 248 -22.97 -0.13 -26.47
C VAL A 248 -23.86 -0.64 -25.32
N ASP A 249 -23.33 -1.40 -24.36
CA ASP A 249 -24.11 -1.99 -23.27
C ASP A 249 -24.74 -0.92 -22.35
N LYS A 250 -24.04 0.22 -22.17
CA LYS A 250 -24.53 1.38 -21.39
C LYS A 250 -24.66 2.67 -22.21
N ASP A 251 -24.34 2.60 -23.51
CA ASP A 251 -24.33 3.73 -24.44
C ASP A 251 -23.58 4.96 -23.89
N VAL A 252 -22.44 4.75 -23.21
CA VAL A 252 -21.66 5.81 -22.56
C VAL A 252 -20.16 5.61 -22.76
N VAL A 253 -19.44 6.71 -22.97
CA VAL A 253 -17.97 6.73 -22.97
C VAL A 253 -17.46 7.72 -21.92
N TYR A 254 -16.39 7.34 -21.23
CA TYR A 254 -15.75 8.17 -20.21
C TYR A 254 -14.35 8.61 -20.64
N PRO A 255 -13.95 9.87 -20.43
CA PRO A 255 -12.55 10.27 -20.58
C PRO A 255 -11.63 9.39 -19.72
N LEU A 256 -10.47 9.03 -20.27
CA LEU A 256 -9.47 8.12 -19.67
C LEU A 256 -10.00 6.73 -19.22
N GLY A 257 -11.24 6.36 -19.57
CA GLY A 257 -11.91 5.20 -18.97
C GLY A 257 -12.32 5.40 -17.50
N ASN A 258 -12.23 6.62 -16.97
CA ASN A 258 -12.53 6.93 -15.57
C ASN A 258 -14.04 7.07 -15.35
N VAL A 259 -14.69 6.08 -14.76
CA VAL A 259 -16.15 6.15 -14.48
C VAL A 259 -16.48 7.11 -13.33
N GLN A 260 -15.47 7.70 -12.68
CA GLN A 260 -15.58 8.70 -11.62
C GLN A 260 -15.04 10.07 -12.07
N TYR A 261 -14.94 10.31 -13.38
CA TYR A 261 -14.37 11.55 -13.92
C TYR A 261 -15.14 12.79 -13.43
N GLY A 262 -14.47 13.71 -12.74
CA GLY A 262 -15.11 14.81 -12.03
C GLY A 262 -15.35 16.08 -12.85
N ALA A 263 -14.68 16.25 -14.01
CA ALA A 263 -14.87 17.42 -14.85
C ALA A 263 -16.06 17.25 -15.81
N ASN A 264 -16.81 18.32 -16.05
CA ASN A 264 -18.02 18.34 -16.90
C ASN A 264 -17.74 18.64 -18.38
N ASN A 265 -16.47 18.69 -18.79
CA ASN A 265 -16.07 18.94 -20.16
C ASN A 265 -14.81 18.13 -20.50
N TYR A 266 -14.72 17.68 -21.76
CA TYR A 266 -13.51 17.10 -22.32
C TYR A 266 -13.30 17.62 -23.75
N LYS A 267 -12.22 18.40 -23.96
CA LYS A 267 -11.86 18.99 -25.27
C LYS A 267 -13.03 19.66 -25.99
N GLY A 268 -13.85 20.43 -25.27
CA GLY A 268 -15.01 21.14 -25.83
C GLY A 268 -16.29 20.31 -25.87
N ILE A 269 -16.25 19.01 -25.56
CA ILE A 269 -17.43 18.15 -25.45
C ILE A 269 -18.00 18.25 -24.03
N ALA A 270 -19.25 18.66 -23.90
CA ALA A 270 -19.96 18.69 -22.62
C ALA A 270 -20.27 17.26 -22.12
N LEU A 271 -19.97 17.00 -20.85
CA LEU A 271 -20.18 15.71 -20.20
C LEU A 271 -21.33 15.77 -19.20
N ARG A 272 -21.97 14.64 -18.95
CA ARG A 272 -23.13 14.48 -18.06
C ARG A 272 -22.85 13.40 -17.01
N ASN A 273 -23.40 13.58 -15.82
CA ASN A 273 -23.19 12.68 -14.66
C ASN A 273 -24.44 11.87 -14.28
N ASN A 274 -25.44 11.82 -15.16
CA ASN A 274 -26.72 11.15 -14.95
C ASN A 274 -27.01 10.13 -16.07
N LEU A 275 -25.96 9.58 -16.70
CA LEU A 275 -26.08 8.61 -17.80
C LEU A 275 -26.22 7.15 -17.33
N VAL A 276 -25.83 6.88 -16.08
CA VAL A 276 -25.85 5.55 -15.44
C VAL A 276 -26.35 5.68 -14.01
N ALA A 277 -26.69 4.56 -13.37
CA ALA A 277 -27.03 4.55 -11.95
C ALA A 277 -25.87 5.07 -11.09
N GLN A 278 -26.19 5.76 -9.98
CA GLN A 278 -25.16 6.35 -9.11
C GLN A 278 -24.17 5.31 -8.60
N GLY A 279 -24.66 4.11 -8.28
CA GLY A 279 -23.85 3.00 -7.79
C GLY A 279 -22.70 2.56 -8.70
N TYR A 280 -22.83 2.78 -10.01
CA TYR A 280 -21.79 2.47 -10.99
C TYR A 280 -20.50 3.28 -10.76
N SER A 281 -20.62 4.51 -10.23
CA SER A 281 -19.49 5.41 -9.92
C SER A 281 -19.15 5.48 -8.43
N ALA A 282 -19.88 4.78 -7.56
CA ALA A 282 -19.69 4.84 -6.12
C ALA A 282 -18.34 4.26 -5.68
N PHE A 283 -17.69 4.88 -4.69
CA PHE A 283 -16.48 4.32 -4.07
C PHE A 283 -16.76 3.01 -3.32
N GLY A 284 -17.90 2.90 -2.64
CA GLY A 284 -18.27 1.75 -1.81
C GLY A 284 -19.76 1.76 -1.49
N GLU A 285 -20.25 0.78 -0.75
CA GLU A 285 -21.64 0.67 -0.26
C GLU A 285 -22.14 1.93 0.46
N TRP A 286 -21.25 2.57 1.19
CA TRP A 286 -21.52 3.78 1.97
C TRP A 286 -21.65 5.06 1.13
N ASP A 287 -21.24 5.05 -0.15
CA ASP A 287 -21.17 6.25 -1.00
C ASP A 287 -22.43 6.42 -1.85
N THR A 288 -23.29 7.33 -1.42
CA THR A 288 -24.55 7.68 -2.10
C THR A 288 -24.43 8.91 -3.01
N GLY A 289 -23.27 9.57 -3.05
CA GLY A 289 -23.12 10.89 -3.65
C GLY A 289 -22.27 10.95 -4.92
N THR A 290 -21.28 10.08 -5.07
CA THR A 290 -20.33 10.17 -6.18
C THR A 290 -20.96 9.75 -7.51
N LYS A 291 -20.80 10.60 -8.53
CA LYS A 291 -21.20 10.36 -9.92
C LYS A 291 -20.07 10.78 -10.85
N GLY A 292 -19.76 9.99 -11.88
CA GLY A 292 -18.80 10.36 -12.90
C GLY A 292 -19.44 11.00 -14.13
N HIS A 293 -18.72 11.92 -14.76
CA HIS A 293 -19.12 12.60 -15.98
C HIS A 293 -18.63 11.83 -17.21
N GLY A 294 -19.57 11.37 -18.02
CA GLY A 294 -19.33 10.75 -19.32
C GLY A 294 -20.16 11.42 -20.41
N VAL A 295 -20.17 10.84 -21.61
CA VAL A 295 -21.04 11.30 -22.69
C VAL A 295 -21.72 10.12 -23.36
N LYS A 296 -22.98 10.33 -23.77
CA LYS A 296 -23.78 9.30 -24.42
C LYS A 296 -23.20 9.01 -25.81
N TRP A 297 -22.78 7.78 -26.05
CA TRP A 297 -22.00 7.41 -27.24
C TRP A 297 -22.78 7.65 -28.53
N SER A 298 -24.04 7.22 -28.56
CA SER A 298 -24.96 7.43 -29.69
C SER A 298 -25.27 8.91 -29.99
N SER A 299 -25.01 9.83 -29.05
CA SER A 299 -25.25 11.27 -29.23
C SER A 299 -24.06 12.03 -29.83
N LEU A 300 -22.89 11.40 -29.91
CA LEU A 300 -21.68 12.03 -30.44
C LEU A 300 -21.72 12.09 -31.97
N THR A 301 -21.27 13.21 -32.52
CA THR A 301 -20.97 13.32 -33.95
C THR A 301 -19.71 12.51 -34.30
N GLU A 302 -19.52 12.18 -35.58
CA GLU A 302 -18.33 11.44 -36.01
C GLU A 302 -17.00 12.14 -35.66
N PRO A 303 -16.85 13.47 -35.82
CA PRO A 303 -15.66 14.17 -35.32
C PRO A 303 -15.46 14.04 -33.81
N GLN A 304 -16.54 14.02 -33.02
CA GLN A 304 -16.44 13.86 -31.57
C GLN A 304 -16.09 12.42 -31.17
N LYS A 305 -16.63 11.41 -31.87
CA LYS A 305 -16.20 10.01 -31.68
C LYS A 305 -14.72 9.86 -32.01
N ALA A 306 -14.22 10.51 -33.07
CA ALA A 306 -12.81 10.46 -33.45
C ALA A 306 -11.87 10.98 -32.34
N ILE A 307 -12.29 11.96 -31.54
CA ILE A 307 -11.53 12.43 -30.37
C ILE A 307 -11.34 11.29 -29.36
N PHE A 308 -12.42 10.59 -28.99
CA PHE A 308 -12.34 9.48 -28.04
C PHE A 308 -11.61 8.24 -28.60
N LEU A 309 -11.78 7.95 -29.89
CA LEU A 309 -11.20 6.79 -30.54
C LEU A 309 -9.70 6.97 -30.86
N GLY A 310 -9.28 8.19 -31.16
CA GLY A 310 -7.91 8.51 -31.59
C GLY A 310 -6.90 8.67 -30.46
N GLU A 311 -7.34 8.85 -29.21
CA GLU A 311 -6.44 8.98 -28.06
C GLU A 311 -6.28 7.64 -27.33
N PRO A 312 -5.07 7.04 -27.33
CA PRO A 312 -4.85 5.73 -26.73
C PRO A 312 -5.11 5.71 -25.21
N GLU A 313 -5.01 6.84 -24.53
CA GLU A 313 -5.29 7.00 -23.09
C GLU A 313 -6.75 6.72 -22.73
N HIS A 314 -7.67 6.75 -23.69
CA HIS A 314 -9.06 6.34 -23.48
C HIS A 314 -9.24 4.83 -23.42
N ASN A 315 -8.22 4.06 -23.79
CA ASN A 315 -8.21 2.60 -23.83
C ASN A 315 -9.43 2.01 -24.55
N ILE A 316 -9.74 2.54 -25.74
CA ILE A 316 -10.82 2.05 -26.60
C ILE A 316 -10.22 1.20 -27.72
N TYR A 317 -10.78 0.01 -27.93
CA TYR A 317 -10.46 -0.83 -29.08
C TYR A 317 -11.73 -1.40 -29.73
N TYR A 318 -11.63 -1.74 -31.01
CA TYR A 318 -12.70 -2.42 -31.73
C TYR A 318 -12.47 -3.92 -31.76
N ASP A 319 -13.45 -4.70 -31.30
CA ASP A 319 -13.45 -6.16 -31.43
C ASP A 319 -14.25 -6.55 -32.70
N PRO A 320 -13.57 -7.03 -33.77
CA PRO A 320 -14.25 -7.39 -35.01
C PRO A 320 -15.13 -8.65 -34.88
N LYS A 321 -14.86 -9.53 -33.91
CA LYS A 321 -15.72 -10.72 -33.66
C LYS A 321 -17.01 -10.32 -32.97
N ALA A 322 -16.92 -9.44 -31.97
CA ALA A 322 -18.10 -8.93 -31.26
C ALA A 322 -18.81 -7.78 -31.99
N LYS A 323 -18.17 -7.23 -33.04
CA LYS A 323 -18.60 -6.03 -33.78
C LYS A 323 -18.91 -4.85 -32.85
N ALA A 324 -18.08 -4.66 -31.83
CA ALA A 324 -18.34 -3.70 -30.77
C ALA A 324 -17.08 -2.93 -30.36
N TYR A 325 -17.28 -1.67 -29.97
CA TYR A 325 -16.27 -0.90 -29.24
C TYR A 325 -16.21 -1.35 -27.79
N ILE A 326 -15.02 -1.67 -27.34
CA ILE A 326 -14.73 -1.99 -25.95
C ILE A 326 -13.91 -0.84 -25.37
N GLN A 327 -14.32 -0.32 -24.22
CA GLN A 327 -13.50 0.57 -23.42
C GLN A 327 -12.98 -0.19 -22.21
N VAL A 328 -11.68 -0.11 -21.93
CA VAL A 328 -11.15 -0.53 -20.63
C VAL A 328 -11.36 0.60 -19.63
N ARG A 329 -12.28 0.36 -18.71
CA ARG A 329 -12.73 1.32 -17.70
C ARG A 329 -12.06 1.04 -16.36
N TYR A 330 -12.02 2.04 -15.51
CA TYR A 330 -11.56 1.88 -14.14
C TYR A 330 -12.38 2.73 -13.17
N ARG A 331 -12.34 2.32 -11.90
CA ARG A 331 -12.79 3.11 -10.75
C ARG A 331 -11.89 2.89 -9.54
N ILE A 332 -11.88 3.86 -8.64
CA ILE A 332 -11.36 3.70 -7.29
C ILE A 332 -12.49 3.20 -6.40
N ARG A 333 -12.22 2.14 -5.65
CA ARG A 333 -13.10 1.61 -4.63
C ARG A 333 -12.52 1.83 -3.24
N VAL A 334 -13.39 2.11 -2.28
CA VAL A 334 -13.07 2.18 -0.85
C VAL A 334 -14.06 1.33 -0.08
N VAL A 335 -13.56 0.23 0.47
CA VAL A 335 -14.35 -0.75 1.22
C VAL A 335 -14.15 -0.50 2.71
N GLU A 336 -15.27 -0.34 3.41
CA GLU A 336 -15.29 -0.21 4.86
C GLU A 336 -14.77 -1.50 5.50
N GLY A 337 -13.78 -1.38 6.38
CA GLY A 337 -13.23 -2.52 7.09
C GLY A 337 -14.20 -3.13 8.09
N MET A 338 -14.05 -4.42 8.36
CA MET A 338 -14.76 -5.14 9.43
C MET A 338 -13.97 -5.15 10.75
N GLY A 339 -12.68 -4.82 10.69
CA GLY A 339 -11.78 -4.73 11.85
C GLY A 339 -10.43 -4.13 11.43
N THR A 340 -9.38 -4.31 12.24
CA THR A 340 -8.03 -3.77 11.94
C THR A 340 -7.09 -4.77 11.25
N ILE A 341 -7.52 -6.02 11.10
CA ILE A 341 -6.69 -7.14 10.60
C ILE A 341 -7.32 -7.68 9.32
N TRP A 342 -6.63 -7.54 8.18
CA TRP A 342 -7.12 -7.93 6.85
C TRP A 342 -6.67 -9.34 6.39
N SER A 343 -6.38 -10.25 7.32
CA SER A 343 -5.97 -11.66 7.09
C SER A 343 -5.54 -12.35 8.40
N TYR A 344 -5.56 -13.68 8.47
CA TYR A 344 -5.08 -14.45 9.62
C TYR A 344 -3.57 -14.26 9.80
N GLU A 345 -3.12 -14.08 11.05
CA GLU A 345 -1.71 -13.83 11.45
C GLU A 345 -1.08 -12.51 10.96
N GLY A 346 -1.86 -11.50 10.56
CA GLY A 346 -1.28 -10.22 10.13
C GLY A 346 -0.51 -10.30 8.81
N ARG A 347 -0.68 -11.38 8.05
CA ARG A 347 -0.09 -11.59 6.73
C ARG A 347 -0.71 -10.61 5.73
N SER A 348 -0.08 -9.46 5.55
CA SER A 348 -0.44 -8.32 4.69
C SER A 348 -1.29 -8.67 3.44
N ILE A 349 -2.13 -7.72 3.00
CA ILE A 349 -2.87 -7.70 1.70
C ILE A 349 -1.89 -7.62 0.50
N THR A 350 -0.63 -7.99 0.68
CA THR A 350 0.29 -8.25 -0.40
C THR A 350 0.02 -9.67 -0.93
N PRO A 351 0.11 -9.90 -2.25
CA PRO A 351 -0.24 -11.19 -2.84
C PRO A 351 0.65 -12.32 -2.32
N GLN A 352 0.18 -13.01 -1.28
CA GLN A 352 0.75 -14.28 -0.84
C GLN A 352 0.16 -15.44 -1.68
N ILE A 353 0.82 -16.59 -1.55
CA ILE A 353 0.61 -17.82 -2.34
C ILE A 353 -0.81 -18.38 -2.18
N GLU A 354 -1.57 -18.01 -1.15
CA GLU A 354 -2.98 -18.34 -1.01
C GLU A 354 -3.68 -17.25 -0.18
N SER A 355 -4.47 -16.35 -0.78
CA SER A 355 -5.57 -15.62 -0.10
C SER A 355 -6.25 -14.61 -1.03
N PHE A 356 -7.56 -14.53 -0.90
CA PHE A 356 -8.50 -13.61 -1.53
C PHE A 356 -8.36 -12.21 -0.93
N LEU A 357 -8.91 -11.20 -1.60
CA LEU A 357 -9.06 -9.87 -1.02
C LEU A 357 -10.23 -9.89 -0.02
N GLY A 358 -9.95 -9.97 1.28
CA GLY A 358 -11.00 -10.01 2.32
C GLY A 358 -10.51 -10.41 3.71
N TYR A 359 -11.43 -10.82 4.58
CA TYR A 359 -11.16 -11.22 5.96
C TYR A 359 -11.15 -12.75 6.11
N LEU A 360 -10.21 -13.25 6.91
CA LEU A 360 -10.03 -14.65 7.25
C LEU A 360 -10.67 -14.96 8.61
N GLY A 361 -11.33 -16.11 8.73
CA GLY A 361 -11.76 -16.69 9.99
C GLY A 361 -10.78 -17.73 10.52
N GLU A 362 -11.12 -18.34 11.65
CA GLU A 362 -10.37 -19.46 12.21
C GLU A 362 -10.18 -20.60 11.20
N GLY A 363 -8.97 -21.15 11.13
CA GLY A 363 -8.64 -22.26 10.23
C GLY A 363 -8.38 -21.88 8.76
N ASN A 364 -7.93 -20.64 8.50
CA ASN A 364 -7.56 -20.13 7.17
C ASN A 364 -8.69 -20.14 6.10
N ARG A 365 -9.96 -20.08 6.52
CA ARG A 365 -11.10 -19.98 5.59
C ARG A 365 -11.53 -18.53 5.43
N ALA A 366 -11.83 -18.12 4.19
CA ALA A 366 -12.48 -16.83 3.94
C ALA A 366 -13.82 -16.79 4.65
N LEU A 367 -14.07 -15.80 5.51
CA LEU A 367 -15.41 -15.54 6.00
C LEU A 367 -16.11 -14.52 5.09
N SER A 368 -15.36 -13.48 4.71
CA SER A 368 -15.87 -12.38 3.90
C SER A 368 -14.87 -12.01 2.81
N ARG A 369 -15.34 -11.96 1.55
CA ARG A 369 -14.54 -11.56 0.40
C ARG A 369 -15.08 -10.30 -0.24
N ILE A 370 -14.18 -9.48 -0.77
CA ILE A 370 -14.59 -8.33 -1.58
C ILE A 370 -15.21 -8.82 -2.89
N GLN A 371 -16.45 -8.42 -3.13
CA GLN A 371 -17.18 -8.68 -4.37
C GLN A 371 -16.57 -7.91 -5.52
N THR A 372 -16.43 -8.57 -6.67
CA THR A 372 -16.09 -7.91 -7.93
C THR A 372 -17.30 -7.15 -8.46
N ARG A 373 -17.13 -5.89 -8.90
CA ARG A 373 -18.26 -5.10 -9.47
C ARG A 373 -18.22 -5.00 -11.00
N GLY A 374 -17.09 -4.62 -11.61
CA GLY A 374 -16.96 -4.45 -13.06
C GLY A 374 -18.11 -3.67 -13.73
N LYS A 375 -18.80 -4.21 -14.73
CA LYS A 375 -19.90 -3.52 -15.44
C LYS A 375 -21.21 -3.36 -14.65
N LEU A 376 -21.30 -3.92 -13.44
CA LEU A 376 -22.52 -3.96 -12.65
C LEU A 376 -22.84 -2.60 -11.99
N ASP A 377 -24.13 -2.31 -11.85
CA ASP A 377 -24.63 -1.12 -11.15
C ASP A 377 -24.83 -1.36 -9.64
N ASP A 378 -24.93 -2.64 -9.24
CA ASP A 378 -25.09 -3.05 -7.84
C ASP A 378 -23.82 -2.73 -7.03
N VAL A 379 -24.05 -2.05 -5.91
CA VAL A 379 -23.02 -1.64 -4.97
C VAL A 379 -23.02 -2.67 -3.84
N ILE A 380 -22.28 -3.76 -4.04
CA ILE A 380 -22.02 -4.75 -3.00
C ILE A 380 -20.50 -4.81 -2.81
N ASP A 381 -20.04 -4.65 -1.58
CA ASP A 381 -18.64 -4.72 -1.17
C ASP A 381 -18.30 -6.10 -0.65
N TRP A 382 -19.12 -6.67 0.23
CA TRP A 382 -18.82 -7.93 0.92
C TRP A 382 -19.73 -9.08 0.47
N GLY A 383 -19.17 -10.28 0.36
CA GLY A 383 -19.95 -11.53 0.24
C GLY A 383 -19.52 -12.55 1.29
N THR A 384 -20.51 -13.22 1.91
CA THR A 384 -20.34 -14.19 3.00
C THR A 384 -20.13 -15.60 2.46
N VAL A 385 -19.00 -16.25 2.77
CA VAL A 385 -18.69 -17.60 2.26
C VAL A 385 -19.35 -18.66 3.16
N SER A 386 -20.41 -19.32 2.67
CA SER A 386 -20.91 -20.55 3.28
C SER A 386 -20.09 -21.77 2.78
N SER A 387 -20.00 -22.84 3.56
CA SER A 387 -19.25 -24.04 3.18
C SER A 387 -19.85 -24.69 1.94
N GLY A 388 -19.24 -24.46 0.77
CA GLY A 388 -19.62 -25.09 -0.50
C GLY A 388 -20.01 -24.12 -1.62
N GLU A 389 -20.20 -22.83 -1.33
CA GLU A 389 -20.63 -21.84 -2.34
C GLU A 389 -19.44 -21.00 -2.87
N TYR A 390 -19.25 -21.00 -4.20
CA TYR A 390 -18.24 -20.18 -4.88
C TYR A 390 -18.75 -18.77 -5.10
N ILE A 391 -18.20 -17.81 -4.37
CA ILE A 391 -18.57 -16.40 -4.48
C ILE A 391 -17.65 -15.67 -5.46
N ASN A 392 -18.22 -14.78 -6.29
CA ASN A 392 -17.47 -13.93 -7.21
C ASN A 392 -16.71 -12.85 -6.42
N GLY A 393 -15.42 -13.07 -6.20
CA GLY A 393 -14.57 -12.18 -5.41
C GLY A 393 -13.12 -12.26 -5.81
N TYR A 394 -12.32 -11.28 -5.39
CA TYR A 394 -10.93 -11.15 -5.83
C TYR A 394 -10.00 -12.21 -5.23
N VAL A 395 -9.15 -12.83 -6.06
CA VAL A 395 -8.08 -13.76 -5.67
C VAL A 395 -6.74 -13.40 -6.30
N SER A 396 -5.66 -13.66 -5.57
CA SER A 396 -4.29 -13.44 -6.05
C SER A 396 -3.96 -14.44 -7.15
N LYS A 397 -3.24 -13.99 -8.18
CA LYS A 397 -2.80 -14.82 -9.31
C LYS A 397 -1.87 -15.97 -8.91
N ASN A 398 -1.24 -15.91 -7.74
CA ASN A 398 -0.37 -16.96 -7.20
C ASN A 398 -1.10 -18.11 -6.48
N SER A 399 -2.44 -18.09 -6.41
CA SER A 399 -3.18 -19.23 -5.84
C SER A 399 -3.05 -20.46 -6.74
N GLN A 400 -2.76 -21.62 -6.16
CA GLN A 400 -2.53 -22.92 -6.82
C GLN A 400 -3.71 -23.47 -7.67
N TYR A 401 -4.71 -22.64 -7.98
CA TYR A 401 -5.81 -22.99 -8.88
C TYR A 401 -5.40 -22.72 -10.33
N GLU A 402 -5.14 -23.81 -11.05
CA GLU A 402 -4.52 -23.95 -12.39
C GLU A 402 -5.13 -23.14 -13.55
N ILE A 403 -6.06 -22.22 -13.31
CA ILE A 403 -6.84 -21.55 -14.37
C ILE A 403 -6.14 -20.29 -14.92
N PHE A 404 -5.12 -19.72 -14.26
CA PHE A 404 -4.54 -18.40 -14.62
C PHE A 404 -3.00 -18.31 -14.58
N ASN A 405 -2.27 -19.27 -15.16
CA ASN A 405 -0.82 -19.45 -15.04
C ASN A 405 0.12 -18.44 -15.76
N ASP A 406 -0.36 -17.34 -16.34
CA ASP A 406 0.50 -16.46 -17.17
C ASP A 406 0.93 -15.14 -16.49
N ARG A 407 1.98 -15.17 -15.65
CA ARG A 407 2.93 -14.07 -15.31
C ARG A 407 2.41 -12.63 -15.06
N ASP A 408 1.78 -12.32 -13.92
CA ASP A 408 1.75 -10.94 -13.36
C ASP A 408 1.63 -10.96 -11.81
N SER A 409 2.76 -10.84 -11.11
CA SER A 409 2.82 -10.72 -9.65
C SER A 409 2.43 -9.30 -9.21
N SER A 410 1.29 -9.15 -8.50
CA SER A 410 0.83 -7.94 -7.76
C SER A 410 -0.69 -7.63 -7.90
N GLN A 411 -1.41 -8.31 -8.79
CA GLN A 411 -2.83 -8.02 -9.07
C GLN A 411 -3.78 -9.12 -8.56
N TRP A 412 -5.03 -8.73 -8.31
CA TRP A 412 -6.12 -9.68 -8.10
C TRP A 412 -7.04 -9.80 -9.30
N VAL A 413 -7.56 -11.00 -9.51
CA VAL A 413 -8.55 -11.33 -10.54
C VAL A 413 -9.82 -11.88 -9.88
N PRO A 414 -11.01 -11.73 -10.50
CA PRO A 414 -12.22 -12.40 -10.06
C PRO A 414 -12.03 -13.91 -9.99
N ARG A 415 -12.46 -14.51 -8.89
CA ARG A 415 -12.68 -15.95 -8.81
C ARG A 415 -13.95 -16.28 -9.60
N TYR A 416 -13.80 -17.17 -10.57
CA TYR A 416 -14.88 -17.57 -11.48
C TYR A 416 -16.08 -18.21 -10.74
N ASN A 417 -17.28 -17.71 -11.03
CA ASN A 417 -18.56 -18.39 -10.86
C ASN A 417 -19.29 -18.32 -12.22
N GLN A 418 -19.94 -19.40 -12.63
CA GLN A 418 -20.66 -19.52 -13.91
C GLN A 418 -21.87 -18.54 -14.04
N ASN A 419 -22.27 -17.84 -12.98
CA ASN A 419 -23.57 -17.14 -12.93
C ASN A 419 -23.53 -15.59 -12.92
N ARG A 420 -22.36 -14.92 -12.96
CA ARG A 420 -22.32 -13.43 -12.97
C ARG A 420 -21.19 -12.86 -13.84
N GLU A 421 -21.50 -12.51 -15.09
CA GLU A 421 -20.55 -11.84 -15.99
C GLU A 421 -20.32 -10.39 -15.55
N CYS A 422 -19.17 -10.11 -14.91
CA CYS A 422 -18.84 -8.78 -14.42
C CYS A 422 -17.99 -7.96 -15.41
N ALA A 423 -17.52 -8.52 -16.51
CA ALA A 423 -16.72 -7.81 -17.51
C ALA A 423 -16.74 -8.55 -18.86
N TYR A 424 -16.46 -7.82 -19.94
CA TYR A 424 -16.26 -8.42 -21.26
C TYR A 424 -15.08 -9.40 -21.22
N ASN A 425 -15.31 -10.65 -21.63
CA ASN A 425 -14.36 -11.77 -21.53
C ASN A 425 -13.84 -12.03 -20.10
N ASN A 426 -14.59 -11.64 -19.07
CA ASN A 426 -14.20 -11.73 -17.66
C ASN A 426 -12.87 -11.02 -17.32
N LEU A 427 -12.46 -10.04 -18.14
CA LEU A 427 -11.28 -9.22 -17.88
C LEU A 427 -11.65 -8.11 -16.90
N CYS A 428 -11.57 -8.44 -15.61
CA CYS A 428 -11.72 -7.53 -14.48
C CYS A 428 -10.55 -7.75 -13.52
N PHE A 429 -10.00 -6.69 -12.94
CA PHE A 429 -8.77 -6.73 -12.15
C PHE A 429 -8.85 -5.74 -11.00
N ALA A 430 -8.13 -6.02 -9.92
CA ALA A 430 -7.93 -5.08 -8.83
C ALA A 430 -6.44 -4.92 -8.49
N ILE A 431 -6.03 -3.69 -8.16
CA ILE A 431 -4.69 -3.36 -7.67
C ILE A 431 -4.80 -2.51 -6.39
N PRO A 432 -4.07 -2.82 -5.32
CA PRO A 432 -4.24 -2.12 -4.06
C PRO A 432 -3.63 -0.73 -4.13
N ILE A 433 -4.19 0.21 -3.38
CA ILE A 433 -3.63 1.55 -3.22
C ILE A 433 -3.16 1.74 -1.79
N ALA A 434 -4.04 1.54 -0.79
CA ALA A 434 -3.66 1.73 0.61
C ALA A 434 -4.64 1.05 1.56
N LEU A 435 -4.15 0.77 2.77
CA LEU A 435 -4.98 0.58 3.96
C LEU A 435 -4.94 1.84 4.81
N VAL A 436 -6.11 2.27 5.30
CA VAL A 436 -6.23 3.46 6.15
C VAL A 436 -6.80 3.09 7.50
N GLN A 437 -5.97 3.19 8.54
CA GLN A 437 -6.36 3.00 9.93
C GLN A 437 -7.31 4.12 10.39
N ARG A 438 -8.49 3.75 10.87
CA ARG A 438 -9.50 4.69 11.37
C ARG A 438 -9.44 4.80 12.89
N LEU A 439 -9.55 6.05 13.38
CA LEU A 439 -9.88 6.39 14.77
C LEU A 439 -11.40 6.32 14.96
N ASN A 440 -11.94 6.72 16.11
CA ASN A 440 -13.40 6.73 16.32
C ASN A 440 -13.95 8.06 16.87
N GLN A 441 -15.26 8.23 16.73
CA GLN A 441 -15.99 9.45 17.08
C GLN A 441 -16.21 9.61 18.60
N GLY A 442 -16.01 8.55 19.39
CA GLY A 442 -16.17 8.56 20.84
C GLY A 442 -15.16 9.45 21.57
N ALA A 443 -15.44 9.74 22.84
CA ALA A 443 -14.57 10.53 23.70
C ALA A 443 -13.25 9.80 23.96
N TYR A 444 -12.12 10.51 23.98
CA TYR A 444 -10.81 9.94 24.31
C TYR A 444 -10.68 9.70 25.82
N HIS A 445 -10.45 8.46 26.22
CA HIS A 445 -10.02 8.09 27.58
C HIS A 445 -8.84 7.12 27.51
N PRO A 446 -7.80 7.28 28.34
CA PRO A 446 -6.60 6.43 28.26
C PRO A 446 -6.86 4.96 28.65
N SER A 447 -7.92 4.66 29.41
CA SER A 447 -8.33 3.28 29.74
C SER A 447 -9.44 2.73 28.83
N TYR A 448 -10.50 3.51 28.58
CA TYR A 448 -11.75 2.96 28.04
C TYR A 448 -11.94 3.21 26.54
N ASN A 449 -11.36 4.28 25.99
CA ASN A 449 -11.40 4.53 24.55
C ASN A 449 -10.12 5.26 24.07
N PRO A 450 -8.96 4.56 24.04
CA PRO A 450 -7.70 5.17 23.63
C PRO A 450 -7.68 5.59 22.14
N MET A 451 -8.64 5.12 21.34
CA MET A 451 -8.79 5.46 19.91
C MET A 451 -9.84 6.56 19.64
N GLY A 452 -10.50 7.07 20.68
CA GLY A 452 -11.46 8.17 20.58
C GLY A 452 -10.81 9.48 20.19
N CYS A 453 -11.54 10.31 19.45
CA CYS A 453 -11.13 11.67 19.05
C CYS A 453 -11.87 12.78 19.80
N GLY A 454 -13.04 12.47 20.37
CA GLY A 454 -13.92 13.44 20.99
C GLY A 454 -13.45 13.90 22.37
N ASN A 455 -13.93 15.07 22.80
CA ASN A 455 -13.96 15.44 24.21
C ASN A 455 -15.18 14.83 24.89
N PHE A 456 -15.19 14.85 26.21
CA PHE A 456 -16.40 14.59 26.98
C PHE A 456 -17.28 15.83 27.00
N THR A 457 -18.59 15.61 27.02
CA THR A 457 -19.57 16.68 27.26
C THR A 457 -19.60 17.00 28.75
N ARG A 458 -19.74 18.26 29.13
CA ARG A 458 -19.89 18.62 30.55
C ARG A 458 -21.23 18.11 31.10
N PRO A 459 -21.31 17.79 32.41
CA PRO A 459 -22.57 17.36 33.03
C PRO A 459 -23.66 18.44 33.06
N ASP A 460 -23.31 19.71 32.88
CA ASP A 460 -24.27 20.82 32.71
C ASP A 460 -24.80 20.95 31.27
N GLY A 461 -24.39 20.06 30.36
CA GLY A 461 -24.73 20.07 28.94
C GLY A 461 -24.05 21.17 28.13
N ASN A 462 -23.34 22.11 28.78
CA ASN A 462 -22.88 23.35 28.17
C ASN A 462 -21.35 23.39 28.11
N GLY A 463 -20.82 22.59 27.18
CA GLY A 463 -19.45 22.69 26.69
C GLY A 463 -18.62 21.42 26.87
N ILE A 464 -17.31 21.58 26.69
CA ILE A 464 -16.34 20.48 26.70
C ILE A 464 -15.71 20.28 28.09
N THR A 465 -15.46 19.02 28.44
CA THR A 465 -14.51 18.61 29.48
C THR A 465 -13.56 17.54 28.93
N ARG A 466 -12.43 17.36 29.61
CA ARG A 466 -11.39 16.39 29.26
C ARG A 466 -11.26 15.38 30.38
N TRP A 467 -10.78 14.18 30.06
CA TRP A 467 -10.60 13.10 31.05
C TRP A 467 -9.70 13.51 32.23
N TYR A 468 -8.72 14.39 32.00
CA TYR A 468 -7.80 14.86 33.03
C TYR A 468 -8.20 16.20 33.69
N ARG A 469 -9.47 16.64 33.61
CA ARG A 469 -9.87 17.93 34.25
C ARG A 469 -10.59 17.71 35.58
N PRO A 470 -10.45 18.61 36.57
CA PRO A 470 -11.12 18.47 37.87
C PRO A 470 -12.66 18.34 37.83
N LYS A 471 -13.32 18.86 36.77
CA LYS A 471 -14.78 18.70 36.57
C LYS A 471 -15.18 17.32 36.00
N PHE A 472 -14.22 16.44 35.76
CA PHE A 472 -14.42 15.11 35.20
C PHE A 472 -14.91 14.08 36.22
N SER A 473 -14.64 14.25 37.52
CA SER A 473 -15.03 13.29 38.57
C SER A 473 -16.53 12.94 38.59
N ASN A 474 -17.39 13.80 38.03
CA ASN A 474 -18.84 13.59 37.94
C ASN A 474 -19.29 12.91 36.63
N VAL A 475 -18.41 12.77 35.64
CA VAL A 475 -18.66 12.19 34.30
C VAL A 475 -17.59 11.17 33.91
N GLU A 476 -16.85 10.64 34.89
CA GLU A 476 -15.85 9.61 34.65
C GLU A 476 -16.53 8.35 34.08
N PRO A 477 -16.15 7.91 32.88
CA PRO A 477 -16.63 6.67 32.33
C PRO A 477 -16.02 5.51 33.11
N THR A 478 -16.79 4.44 33.22
CA THR A 478 -16.44 3.17 33.84
C THR A 478 -16.34 2.05 32.81
N SER A 479 -16.58 2.37 31.53
CA SER A 479 -16.60 1.41 30.44
C SER A 479 -16.39 2.09 29.09
N THR A 480 -16.04 1.31 28.07
CA THR A 480 -15.89 1.80 26.70
C THR A 480 -17.20 2.35 26.13
N VAL A 481 -18.35 1.73 26.45
CA VAL A 481 -19.66 2.17 25.93
C VAL A 481 -19.93 3.62 26.31
N GLU A 482 -19.67 4.01 27.56
CA GLU A 482 -19.92 5.37 28.04
C GLU A 482 -19.15 6.44 27.24
N CYS A 483 -18.01 6.09 26.63
CA CYS A 483 -17.27 7.02 25.76
C CYS A 483 -18.01 7.34 24.44
N PHE A 484 -18.98 6.52 24.04
CA PHE A 484 -19.78 6.67 22.82
C PHE A 484 -21.22 7.14 23.10
N THR A 485 -21.67 7.10 24.35
CA THR A 485 -23.06 7.41 24.69
C THR A 485 -23.23 8.86 25.08
N LEU A 486 -23.88 9.61 24.19
CA LEU A 486 -24.44 10.91 24.51
C LEU A 486 -25.83 10.72 25.06
N ASP A 487 -26.02 10.98 26.35
CA ASP A 487 -27.36 11.00 26.93
C ASP A 487 -28.08 12.34 26.65
N TYR A 488 -28.34 12.65 25.38
CA TYR A 488 -29.13 13.84 24.99
C TYR A 488 -30.25 13.48 24.01
N GLY A 489 -31.46 13.27 24.55
CA GLY A 489 -32.64 12.95 23.74
C GLY A 489 -33.99 12.70 24.44
N ASN A 490 -34.17 12.93 25.76
CA ASN A 490 -35.53 13.01 26.33
C ASN A 490 -36.00 14.49 26.36
N PRO A 491 -37.03 14.88 25.59
CA PRO A 491 -37.61 16.22 25.66
C PRO A 491 -38.32 16.54 27.00
N ASP A 492 -38.60 15.54 27.85
CA ASP A 492 -39.31 15.70 29.13
C ASP A 492 -38.44 15.55 30.40
N HIS A 493 -37.10 15.44 30.33
CA HIS A 493 -36.28 15.28 31.55
C HIS A 493 -35.04 16.18 31.65
N MET A 494 -35.22 17.20 32.50
CA MET A 494 -34.41 17.66 33.66
C MET A 494 -32.88 17.57 33.62
N ALA A 495 -32.26 18.72 33.89
CA ALA A 495 -30.91 18.86 34.44
C ALA A 495 -30.63 17.81 35.55
N GLY A 496 -29.55 17.03 35.43
CA GLY A 496 -29.05 16.22 36.55
C GLY A 496 -28.43 14.85 36.24
N ALA A 497 -28.54 14.29 35.02
CA ALA A 497 -27.86 13.04 34.67
C ALA A 497 -26.45 13.30 34.08
N PRO A 498 -25.41 12.55 34.49
CA PRO A 498 -24.06 12.78 33.97
C PRO A 498 -23.95 12.28 32.52
N ALA A 499 -23.87 13.20 31.57
CA ALA A 499 -23.50 12.89 30.18
C ALA A 499 -22.03 12.45 30.12
N ARG A 500 -21.77 11.16 29.85
CA ARG A 500 -20.42 10.56 29.88
C ARG A 500 -19.77 10.37 28.50
N GLY A 501 -20.40 10.82 27.41
CA GLY A 501 -19.88 10.65 26.03
C GLY A 501 -19.55 11.93 25.26
N SER A 502 -19.25 11.75 23.97
CA SER A 502 -18.74 12.80 23.06
C SER A 502 -19.82 13.36 22.14
N TRP A 503 -19.99 14.70 22.12
CA TRP A 503 -20.94 15.37 21.21
C TRP A 503 -20.56 15.17 19.74
N LYS A 504 -21.55 15.10 18.83
CA LYS A 504 -21.33 14.78 17.39
C LYS A 504 -20.33 15.66 16.62
N SER A 505 -19.99 16.85 17.14
CA SER A 505 -19.00 17.74 16.52
C SER A 505 -17.63 17.73 17.23
N PHE A 506 -17.51 17.02 18.36
CA PHE A 506 -16.24 16.86 19.05
C PHE A 506 -15.37 15.84 18.32
N GLY A 507 -14.07 16.13 18.24
CA GLY A 507 -13.14 15.32 17.47
C GLY A 507 -13.33 15.38 15.94
N SER A 508 -14.19 16.25 15.41
CA SER A 508 -14.28 16.52 13.96
C SER A 508 -13.43 17.73 13.59
N ILE A 509 -12.82 17.71 12.40
CA ILE A 509 -12.06 18.84 11.85
C ILE A 509 -12.91 20.10 11.71
N VAL A 510 -14.23 19.98 11.48
CA VAL A 510 -15.16 21.12 11.43
C VAL A 510 -15.33 21.75 12.81
N GLY A 511 -15.26 20.93 13.88
CA GLY A 511 -15.26 21.41 15.26
C GLY A 511 -13.98 22.14 15.65
N GLY A 512 -12.88 21.96 14.93
CA GLY A 512 -11.59 22.57 15.23
C GLY A 512 -10.86 21.96 16.44
N SER A 513 -9.60 22.34 16.65
CA SER A 513 -8.68 21.68 17.60
C SER A 513 -9.15 21.74 19.05
N VAL A 514 -9.86 22.80 19.46
CA VAL A 514 -10.40 22.93 20.83
C VAL A 514 -11.36 21.81 21.21
N ASN A 515 -12.01 21.22 20.20
CA ASN A 515 -13.00 20.17 20.33
C ASN A 515 -12.40 18.76 20.16
N SER A 516 -11.10 18.63 19.90
CA SER A 516 -10.40 17.35 20.00
C SER A 516 -10.10 17.00 21.45
N GLY A 517 -10.37 15.75 21.85
CA GLY A 517 -9.99 15.20 23.15
C GLY A 517 -8.64 14.49 23.13
N ARG A 518 -8.02 14.34 21.96
CA ARG A 518 -6.82 13.52 21.84
C ARG A 518 -5.56 14.23 22.32
N PRO A 519 -4.63 13.44 22.91
CA PRO A 519 -3.34 13.91 23.40
C PRO A 519 -2.31 14.16 22.28
N ASP A 520 -2.52 13.67 21.07
CA ASP A 520 -1.45 13.37 20.11
C ASP A 520 -1.60 14.07 18.76
N GLN A 521 -0.76 13.69 17.78
CA GLN A 521 -0.78 14.22 16.41
C GLN A 521 -2.10 14.04 15.67
N TYR A 522 -3.02 13.18 16.15
CA TYR A 522 -4.21 12.77 15.43
C TYR A 522 -5.48 13.43 15.98
N ASN A 523 -5.62 14.74 15.81
CA ASN A 523 -6.71 15.49 16.44
C ASN A 523 -8.14 15.07 16.03
N TYR A 524 -8.36 14.58 14.80
CA TYR A 524 -9.70 14.45 14.25
C TYR A 524 -10.03 13.04 13.70
N HIS A 525 -11.24 12.54 13.96
CA HIS A 525 -11.69 11.23 13.47
C HIS A 525 -12.00 11.24 11.96
N ASP A 526 -12.35 12.40 11.40
CA ASP A 526 -12.71 12.61 10.00
C ASP A 526 -11.58 13.23 9.17
N THR A 527 -10.35 13.21 9.68
CA THR A 527 -9.13 13.53 8.93
C THR A 527 -8.34 12.24 8.71
N ILE A 528 -7.78 12.07 7.52
CA ILE A 528 -6.86 10.97 7.22
C ILE A 528 -5.44 11.54 7.27
N TYR A 529 -4.72 11.19 8.33
CA TYR A 529 -3.35 11.60 8.56
C TYR A 529 -2.37 10.63 7.90
N ALA A 530 -1.20 11.11 7.51
CA ALA A 530 -0.22 10.32 6.79
C ALA A 530 0.21 9.08 7.59
N GLY A 531 0.34 9.20 8.91
CA GLY A 531 0.69 8.08 9.78
C GLY A 531 -0.40 6.99 9.90
N GLN A 532 -1.63 7.23 9.44
CA GLN A 532 -2.70 6.22 9.36
C GLN A 532 -2.69 5.42 8.05
N VAL A 533 -1.92 5.87 7.05
CA VAL A 533 -1.93 5.30 5.71
C VAL A 533 -0.76 4.33 5.54
N GLU A 534 -1.10 3.07 5.30
CA GLU A 534 -0.19 2.08 4.70
C GLU A 534 -0.34 2.17 3.19
N ASP A 535 0.69 2.65 2.51
CA ASP A 535 0.76 2.67 1.06
C ASP A 535 1.10 1.27 0.54
N LEU A 536 0.19 0.68 -0.24
CA LEU A 536 0.32 -0.67 -0.81
C LEU A 536 0.78 -0.64 -2.26
N ARG A 537 1.00 0.54 -2.84
CA ARG A 537 1.36 0.68 -4.25
C ARG A 537 2.78 0.19 -4.48
N LEU A 538 2.98 -0.55 -5.57
CA LEU A 538 4.28 -1.07 -5.99
C LEU A 538 4.66 -0.56 -7.38
N SER A 539 5.96 -0.39 -7.62
CA SER A 539 6.42 0.01 -8.95
C SER A 539 6.28 -1.14 -9.94
N ALA A 540 5.68 -0.86 -11.11
CA ALA A 540 5.65 -1.80 -12.23
C ALA A 540 7.00 -1.89 -12.97
N LYS A 541 7.89 -0.90 -12.80
CA LYS A 541 9.15 -0.82 -13.54
C LYS A 541 10.07 -1.98 -13.14
N LYS A 542 10.82 -2.54 -14.10
CA LYS A 542 11.90 -3.48 -13.79
C LYS A 542 13.00 -2.74 -13.04
N LEU A 543 13.38 -3.26 -11.88
CA LEU A 543 14.38 -2.65 -11.01
C LEU A 543 15.71 -3.39 -11.14
N ASN A 544 16.81 -2.64 -11.15
CA ASN A 544 18.14 -3.21 -10.94
C ASN A 544 18.31 -3.47 -9.43
N VAL A 545 18.36 -4.74 -9.04
CA VAL A 545 18.35 -5.15 -7.62
C VAL A 545 19.54 -4.60 -6.83
N ASN A 546 20.71 -4.40 -7.44
CA ASN A 546 21.88 -3.87 -6.76
C ASN A 546 21.78 -2.36 -6.52
N VAL A 547 21.26 -1.62 -7.51
CA VAL A 547 20.97 -0.17 -7.34
C VAL A 547 19.83 0.03 -6.34
N LEU A 548 18.80 -0.82 -6.40
CA LEU A 548 17.70 -0.83 -5.44
C LEU A 548 18.25 -1.07 -4.02
N ARG A 549 19.12 -2.06 -3.83
CA ARG A 549 19.74 -2.38 -2.52
C ARG A 549 20.38 -1.15 -1.87
N GLU A 550 21.20 -0.41 -2.61
CA GLU A 550 21.87 0.80 -2.06
C GLU A 550 20.88 1.94 -1.81
N ASN A 551 19.99 2.23 -2.77
CA ASN A 551 19.00 3.29 -2.62
C ASN A 551 18.08 3.07 -1.42
N GLU A 552 17.63 1.83 -1.22
CA GLU A 552 16.76 1.46 -0.10
C GLU A 552 17.54 1.47 1.23
N MET A 553 18.81 1.04 1.26
CA MET A 553 19.63 1.18 2.46
C MET A 553 19.83 2.66 2.86
N TYR A 554 20.12 3.55 1.90
CA TYR A 554 20.24 4.97 2.18
C TYR A 554 18.93 5.59 2.67
N LYS A 555 17.77 5.14 2.16
CA LYS A 555 16.46 5.54 2.70
C LYS A 555 16.23 5.02 4.13
N ALA A 556 16.68 3.81 4.44
CA ALA A 556 16.60 3.24 5.78
C ALA A 556 17.41 4.07 6.78
N ILE A 557 18.66 4.41 6.43
CA ILE A 557 19.55 5.27 7.22
C ILE A 557 18.94 6.67 7.37
N ALA A 558 18.42 7.25 6.29
CA ALA A 558 17.77 8.56 6.31
C ALA A 558 16.45 8.61 7.10
N GLY A 559 15.99 7.49 7.68
CA GLY A 559 14.73 7.39 8.41
C GLY A 559 13.48 7.53 7.54
N LYS A 560 13.60 7.34 6.22
CA LYS A 560 12.52 7.54 5.25
C LYS A 560 11.64 6.33 5.04
N PHE A 561 12.05 5.15 5.54
CA PHE A 561 11.16 3.99 5.54
C PHE A 561 9.95 4.25 6.42
N ARG A 562 8.78 3.89 5.89
CA ARG A 562 7.53 3.84 6.66
C ARG A 562 7.46 2.52 7.40
N GLY A 563 6.92 2.57 8.60
CA GLY A 563 6.73 1.42 9.47
C GLY A 563 5.27 1.24 9.87
N LYS A 564 5.03 0.26 10.72
CA LYS A 564 3.80 0.14 11.52
C LYS A 564 4.14 -0.32 12.92
N GLY A 565 3.37 0.19 13.88
CA GLY A 565 3.42 -0.28 15.24
C GLY A 565 2.09 -0.05 15.92
N LYS A 566 1.90 -0.78 17.02
CA LYS A 566 0.76 -0.66 17.92
C LYS A 566 1.24 0.01 19.21
N THR A 567 0.34 0.74 19.86
CA THR A 567 0.59 1.23 21.23
C THR A 567 0.21 0.14 22.21
N LEU A 568 0.97 0.02 23.30
CA LEU A 568 0.71 -0.95 24.37
C LEU A 568 -0.41 -0.47 25.29
N PHE A 569 -1.05 -1.42 25.95
CA PHE A 569 -1.98 -1.19 27.04
C PHE A 569 -1.50 -2.01 28.23
N THR A 570 -1.20 -1.33 29.34
CA THR A 570 -0.55 -1.90 30.52
C THR A 570 -1.52 -1.97 31.69
N LYS A 571 -1.63 -3.14 32.32
CA LYS A 571 -2.41 -3.37 33.54
C LYS A 571 -1.54 -4.01 34.61
N PHE A 572 -1.22 -3.23 35.64
CA PHE A 572 -0.61 -3.76 36.86
C PHE A 572 -1.69 -4.38 37.74
N LYS A 573 -1.47 -5.64 38.15
CA LYS A 573 -2.33 -6.34 39.11
C LYS A 573 -1.76 -6.26 40.52
N ALA A 574 -2.52 -6.75 41.50
CA ALA A 574 -2.05 -6.82 42.89
C ALA A 574 -0.70 -7.54 43.00
N LEU A 575 -0.51 -8.64 42.26
CA LEU A 575 0.79 -9.25 42.03
C LEU A 575 1.49 -8.59 40.83
N HIS A 576 2.59 -7.89 41.07
CA HIS A 576 3.32 -7.16 40.01
C HIS A 576 4.85 -7.23 40.17
N LYS A 577 5.34 -8.03 41.11
CA LYS A 577 6.78 -8.19 41.37
C LYS A 577 7.15 -9.58 41.88
N GLY A 578 8.40 -9.95 41.65
CA GLY A 578 8.96 -11.25 41.99
C GLY A 578 10.46 -11.30 41.75
N TYR A 579 11.07 -12.48 41.95
CA TYR A 579 12.49 -12.71 41.74
C TYR A 579 12.69 -13.86 40.75
N TYR A 580 13.51 -13.63 39.73
CA TYR A 580 13.91 -14.66 38.79
C TYR A 580 14.79 -15.71 39.49
N ARG A 581 14.54 -16.99 39.26
CA ARG A 581 15.39 -18.07 39.84
C ARG A 581 16.24 -18.80 38.81
N GLY A 582 15.75 -18.93 37.59
CA GLY A 582 16.36 -19.73 36.55
C GLY A 582 15.38 -20.03 35.43
N SER A 583 15.87 -20.62 34.35
CA SER A 583 15.05 -21.04 33.23
C SER A 583 15.47 -22.41 32.67
N ASN A 584 14.55 -23.04 31.96
CA ASN A 584 14.78 -24.19 31.10
C ASN A 584 14.43 -23.79 29.63
N PRO A 585 14.51 -24.68 28.63
CA PRO A 585 14.23 -24.32 27.23
C PRO A 585 12.84 -23.74 26.95
N GLN A 586 11.90 -23.87 27.88
CA GLN A 586 10.52 -23.48 27.68
C GLN A 586 10.05 -22.40 28.66
N ASN A 587 10.70 -22.24 29.82
CA ASN A 587 10.12 -21.49 30.93
C ASN A 587 11.17 -20.85 31.83
N ALA A 588 10.90 -19.61 32.27
CA ALA A 588 11.55 -18.94 33.39
C ALA A 588 10.71 -19.09 34.67
N VAL A 589 11.37 -19.36 35.81
CA VAL A 589 10.75 -19.54 37.13
C VAL A 589 10.84 -18.25 37.93
N PHE A 590 9.72 -17.85 38.56
CA PHE A 590 9.67 -16.70 39.46
C PHE A 590 9.24 -17.09 40.89
N ARG A 591 9.81 -16.38 41.88
CA ARG A 591 9.60 -16.59 43.32
C ARG A 591 9.21 -15.30 44.03
N LYS A 592 8.54 -15.42 45.18
CA LYS A 592 8.08 -14.27 46.00
C LYS A 592 9.24 -13.49 46.65
N GLY A 593 10.40 -14.12 46.76
CA GLY A 593 11.68 -13.58 47.26
C GLY A 593 12.83 -14.32 46.58
N ALA A 594 14.06 -13.81 46.66
CA ALA A 594 15.24 -14.48 46.07
C ALA A 594 15.35 -15.96 46.48
N ASP A 595 15.06 -16.25 47.75
CA ASP A 595 14.99 -17.61 48.32
C ASP A 595 13.56 -18.03 48.73
N GLY A 596 12.55 -17.29 48.27
CA GLY A 596 11.14 -17.54 48.59
C GLY A 596 10.53 -18.74 47.86
N SER A 597 9.26 -19.00 48.14
CA SER A 597 8.46 -19.98 47.40
C SER A 597 8.13 -19.48 45.99
N ALA A 598 7.80 -20.43 45.11
CA ALA A 598 7.34 -20.14 43.75
C ALA A 598 6.08 -19.27 43.76
N ILE A 599 5.95 -18.36 42.80
CA ILE A 599 4.78 -17.47 42.68
C ILE A 599 3.57 -18.25 42.17
N ASP A 600 2.40 -18.07 42.77
CA ASP A 600 1.15 -18.58 42.22
C ASP A 600 0.57 -17.53 41.26
N PHE A 601 0.83 -17.65 39.96
CA PHE A 601 0.29 -16.72 38.97
C PHE A 601 -1.22 -16.90 38.82
N TYR A 602 -1.69 -18.15 38.73
CA TYR A 602 -3.10 -18.44 38.46
C TYR A 602 -4.01 -17.94 39.57
N GLY A 603 -3.61 -18.14 40.83
CA GLY A 603 -4.35 -17.62 41.99
C GLY A 603 -4.28 -16.10 42.16
N ASN A 604 -3.45 -15.40 41.38
CA ASN A 604 -3.27 -13.94 41.43
C ASN A 604 -3.70 -13.27 40.11
N ASP A 605 -4.75 -13.79 39.49
CA ASP A 605 -5.39 -13.25 38.28
C ASP A 605 -4.46 -13.19 37.06
N PHE A 606 -3.44 -14.05 37.00
CA PHE A 606 -2.64 -14.25 35.80
C PHE A 606 -2.91 -15.65 35.25
N PRO A 607 -4.04 -15.88 34.55
CA PRO A 607 -4.31 -17.18 33.96
C PRO A 607 -3.23 -17.56 32.93
N LYS A 608 -3.17 -18.85 32.60
CA LYS A 608 -2.26 -19.35 31.55
C LYS A 608 -2.44 -18.56 30.26
N ASN A 609 -1.34 -18.32 29.55
CA ASN A 609 -1.25 -17.55 28.31
C ASN A 609 -1.52 -16.04 28.42
N THR A 610 -1.75 -15.46 29.61
CA THR A 610 -1.83 -14.00 29.77
C THR A 610 -0.55 -13.35 29.24
N PRO A 611 -0.64 -12.43 28.27
CA PRO A 611 0.50 -11.64 27.79
C PRO A 611 1.12 -10.80 28.92
N VAL A 612 2.44 -10.84 29.05
CA VAL A 612 3.17 -10.11 30.09
C VAL A 612 4.45 -9.48 29.56
N MET A 613 4.79 -8.33 30.17
CA MET A 613 6.12 -7.76 30.10
C MET A 613 6.79 -7.86 31.47
N VAL A 614 8.10 -8.10 31.47
CA VAL A 614 8.94 -8.21 32.67
C VAL A 614 10.08 -7.20 32.57
N TRP A 615 10.29 -6.46 33.64
CA TRP A 615 11.37 -5.48 33.77
C TRP A 615 12.22 -5.80 35.00
N GLN A 616 13.54 -5.73 34.88
CA GLN A 616 14.45 -5.75 36.03
C GLN A 616 15.31 -4.48 36.00
N PRO A 617 14.93 -3.42 36.75
CA PRO A 617 15.61 -2.13 36.71
C PRO A 617 17.12 -2.24 36.96
N ALA A 618 17.54 -3.09 37.90
CA ALA A 618 18.95 -3.28 38.27
C ALA A 618 19.85 -3.75 37.11
N THR A 619 19.31 -4.49 36.14
CA THR A 619 20.05 -4.96 34.96
C THR A 619 19.71 -4.17 33.69
N GLY A 620 18.70 -3.30 33.74
CA GLY A 620 18.14 -2.64 32.56
C GLY A 620 17.40 -3.59 31.60
N THR A 621 17.11 -4.82 32.03
CA THR A 621 16.51 -5.85 31.16
C THR A 621 15.01 -5.67 31.04
N THR A 622 14.50 -5.73 29.80
CA THR A 622 13.06 -5.81 29.48
C THR A 622 12.82 -7.06 28.64
N LEU A 623 11.83 -7.87 29.01
CA LEU A 623 11.44 -9.08 28.30
C LEU A 623 9.93 -9.10 28.04
N TYR A 624 9.55 -9.77 26.96
CA TYR A 624 8.19 -9.89 26.46
C TYR A 624 7.80 -11.37 26.38
N GLY A 625 6.57 -11.70 26.71
CA GLY A 625 6.04 -13.04 26.51
C GLY A 625 4.72 -13.25 27.21
N ARG A 626 4.52 -14.43 27.81
CA ARG A 626 3.25 -14.79 28.44
C ARG A 626 3.41 -15.67 29.66
N ILE A 627 2.39 -15.69 30.50
CA ILE A 627 2.27 -16.68 31.58
C ILE A 627 2.23 -18.08 30.98
N SER A 628 3.05 -18.98 31.52
CA SER A 628 3.17 -20.34 31.02
C SER A 628 1.92 -21.18 31.30
N THR A 629 1.81 -22.32 30.61
CA THR A 629 0.88 -23.41 30.93
C THR A 629 1.24 -24.15 32.23
N SER A 630 2.44 -23.89 32.77
CA SER A 630 2.83 -24.29 34.13
C SER A 630 2.74 -23.11 35.07
N ASN A 631 1.99 -23.25 36.18
CA ASN A 631 1.92 -22.20 37.20
C ASN A 631 3.33 -21.86 37.74
N SER A 632 3.55 -20.63 38.20
CA SER A 632 4.85 -20.08 38.62
C SER A 632 5.88 -19.82 37.52
N HIS A 633 5.52 -20.03 36.26
CA HIS A 633 6.45 -19.89 35.14
C HIS A 633 5.97 -18.87 34.10
N MET A 634 6.93 -18.25 33.43
CA MET A 634 6.71 -17.35 32.29
C MET A 634 7.53 -17.81 31.08
N MET A 635 6.96 -17.69 29.88
CA MET A 635 7.67 -17.78 28.61
C MET A 635 8.10 -16.37 28.23
N LEU A 636 9.39 -16.13 27.98
CA LEU A 636 9.98 -14.80 27.88
C LEU A 636 11.06 -14.74 26.81
N ALA A 637 11.07 -13.65 26.04
CA ALA A 637 12.07 -13.32 25.03
C ALA A 637 12.32 -11.81 24.93
N SER A 638 13.40 -11.42 24.25
CA SER A 638 13.90 -10.03 24.20
C SER A 638 13.23 -9.14 23.15
N GLY A 639 12.37 -9.69 22.28
CA GLY A 639 11.70 -8.92 21.24
C GLY A 639 10.21 -8.77 21.50
N SER A 640 9.67 -7.57 21.31
CA SER A 640 8.26 -7.22 21.51
C SER A 640 7.27 -8.02 20.67
N HIS A 641 7.71 -8.56 19.54
CA HIS A 641 6.94 -9.52 18.72
C HIS A 641 6.57 -10.81 19.50
N ASN A 642 7.22 -11.08 20.64
CA ASN A 642 6.97 -12.28 21.44
C ASN A 642 5.82 -12.15 22.44
N LEU A 643 5.27 -10.96 22.67
CA LEU A 643 4.27 -10.67 23.71
C LEU A 643 3.05 -11.62 23.67
N GLU A 644 2.69 -12.17 22.50
CA GLU A 644 1.58 -13.12 22.36
C GLU A 644 2.03 -14.52 21.90
N SER A 645 3.22 -14.64 21.30
CA SER A 645 3.72 -15.88 20.69
C SER A 645 4.03 -17.00 21.70
N GLY A 646 4.46 -16.63 22.92
CA GLY A 646 4.93 -17.56 23.93
C GLY A 646 6.23 -18.30 23.61
N LYS A 647 7.13 -17.69 22.84
CA LYS A 647 8.50 -18.20 22.68
C LYS A 647 9.32 -17.91 23.94
N HIS A 648 10.17 -18.85 24.34
CA HIS A 648 11.14 -18.65 25.42
C HIS A 648 12.57 -18.72 24.89
N ILE A 649 13.45 -17.84 25.41
CA ILE A 649 14.89 -17.87 25.13
C ILE A 649 15.50 -19.12 25.79
N HIS A 650 16.35 -19.83 25.03
CA HIS A 650 16.94 -21.09 25.46
C HIS A 650 17.87 -20.90 26.67
N PRO A 651 18.00 -21.82 27.64
CA PRO A 651 18.80 -21.60 28.86
C PRO A 651 20.31 -21.45 28.63
N LEU A 652 20.83 -21.81 27.44
CA LEU A 652 22.21 -21.50 27.04
C LEU A 652 22.38 -20.02 26.65
N GLU A 653 21.29 -19.33 26.34
CA GLU A 653 21.20 -17.90 26.05
C GLU A 653 20.68 -17.23 27.33
N ARG A 654 21.51 -16.44 28.00
CA ARG A 654 21.10 -15.80 29.26
C ARG A 654 20.00 -14.77 28.99
N VAL A 655 18.88 -14.87 29.70
CA VAL A 655 17.74 -13.92 29.65
C VAL A 655 18.07 -12.49 30.10
N GLY A 656 19.32 -12.20 30.50
CA GLY A 656 19.73 -10.90 31.05
C GLY A 656 19.27 -10.63 32.50
N LEU A 657 18.42 -11.51 33.05
CA LEU A 657 17.95 -11.42 34.44
C LEU A 657 18.95 -12.03 35.43
N ASN A 658 19.10 -11.37 36.58
CA ASN A 658 19.83 -11.92 37.74
C ASN A 658 18.85 -12.43 38.82
N GLN A 659 19.36 -13.21 39.79
CA GLN A 659 18.53 -13.84 40.83
C GLN A 659 18.35 -13.01 42.11
N SER A 660 19.17 -11.97 42.30
CA SER A 660 19.20 -11.17 43.53
C SER A 660 18.22 -10.00 43.52
N ASP A 661 17.93 -9.46 42.34
CA ASP A 661 17.17 -8.22 42.20
C ASP A 661 15.71 -8.46 41.80
N ILE A 662 14.86 -7.52 42.21
CA ILE A 662 13.42 -7.55 41.94
C ILE A 662 13.16 -7.41 40.44
N CYS A 663 12.33 -8.30 39.91
CA CYS A 663 11.65 -8.15 38.64
C CYS A 663 10.24 -7.61 38.87
N TYR A 664 9.84 -6.62 38.09
CA TYR A 664 8.47 -6.13 37.98
C TYR A 664 7.81 -6.71 36.74
N PHE A 665 6.50 -6.91 36.78
CA PHE A 665 5.74 -7.40 35.64
C PHE A 665 4.30 -6.91 35.64
N ALA A 666 3.72 -6.83 34.45
CA ALA A 666 2.34 -6.40 34.20
C ALA A 666 1.71 -7.26 33.11
N GLU A 667 0.37 -7.34 33.12
CA GLU A 667 -0.38 -7.77 31.95
C GLU A 667 -0.29 -6.67 30.89
N VAL A 668 0.12 -7.02 29.68
CA VAL A 668 0.30 -6.04 28.59
C VAL A 668 -0.26 -6.59 27.29
N SER A 669 -1.14 -5.83 26.64
CA SER A 669 -1.69 -6.16 25.33
C SER A 669 -1.38 -5.07 24.30
N MET A 670 -1.35 -5.42 23.01
CA MET A 670 -1.26 -4.41 21.95
C MET A 670 -2.64 -3.90 21.56
N LEU A 671 -2.82 -2.59 21.50
CA LEU A 671 -4.05 -2.02 20.93
C LEU A 671 -4.20 -2.44 19.46
N PRO A 672 -5.43 -2.69 18.97
CA PRO A 672 -5.64 -3.26 17.64
C PRO A 672 -5.26 -2.33 16.49
N ALA A 673 -5.17 -1.01 16.74
CA ALA A 673 -4.86 0.00 15.73
C ALA A 673 -3.35 0.15 15.50
N GLU A 674 -2.96 0.35 14.24
CA GLU A 674 -1.56 0.48 13.83
C GLU A 674 -1.27 1.79 13.10
N PHE A 675 -0.12 2.39 13.39
CA PHE A 675 0.31 3.66 12.79
C PHE A 675 1.79 3.62 12.41
N ASP A 676 2.18 4.42 11.42
CA ASP A 676 3.61 4.69 11.09
C ASP A 676 4.22 5.71 12.07
N SER A 677 3.43 6.70 12.50
CA SER A 677 3.78 7.64 13.56
C SER A 677 2.97 7.28 14.79
N LEU A 678 3.61 6.69 15.79
CA LEU A 678 2.92 6.19 16.98
C LEU A 678 2.50 7.35 17.88
N SER A 679 1.28 7.27 18.40
CA SER A 679 0.86 7.98 19.61
C SER A 679 1.38 7.17 20.79
N TRP A 680 2.58 7.51 21.25
CA TRP A 680 3.25 6.76 22.31
C TRP A 680 3.04 7.45 23.66
N ILE A 681 2.85 6.61 24.68
CA ILE A 681 2.63 7.06 26.05
C ILE A 681 3.57 6.26 26.94
N ASP A 682 4.41 6.97 27.68
CA ASP A 682 5.19 6.36 28.75
C ASP A 682 4.57 6.68 30.11
N ILE A 683 4.49 5.66 30.95
CA ILE A 683 3.86 5.70 32.27
C ILE A 683 4.97 5.79 33.31
N VAL A 684 4.94 6.83 34.13
CA VAL A 684 5.81 6.98 35.31
C VAL A 684 4.95 6.84 36.56
N GLY A 685 5.44 6.08 37.54
CA GLY A 685 4.74 5.79 38.80
C GLY A 685 5.21 4.46 39.38
N SER A 686 4.92 4.21 40.65
CA SER A 686 5.05 2.86 41.20
C SER A 686 3.94 1.95 40.62
N PRO A 687 4.21 0.66 40.40
CA PRO A 687 3.18 -0.30 39.97
C PRO A 687 1.91 -0.25 40.82
N GLU A 688 2.05 -0.09 42.14
CA GLU A 688 0.94 0.03 43.08
C GLU A 688 0.09 1.28 42.83
N ASN A 689 0.71 2.45 42.62
CA ASN A 689 -0.02 3.69 42.39
C ASN A 689 -0.64 3.75 40.99
N ILE A 690 0.02 3.15 40.00
CA ILE A 690 -0.54 3.01 38.64
C ILE A 690 -1.79 2.13 38.69
N ALA A 691 -1.75 0.99 39.40
CA ALA A 691 -2.90 0.11 39.55
C ALA A 691 -4.06 0.79 40.31
N ALA A 692 -3.75 1.63 41.31
CA ALA A 692 -4.76 2.41 42.03
C ALA A 692 -5.40 3.50 41.16
N THR A 693 -4.62 4.16 40.31
CA THR A 693 -5.08 5.22 39.40
C THR A 693 -5.86 4.66 38.21
N PHE A 694 -5.42 3.52 37.69
CA PHE A 694 -5.98 2.87 36.50
C PHE A 694 -6.26 1.39 36.77
N PRO A 695 -7.32 1.06 37.53
CA PRO A 695 -7.62 -0.32 37.94
C PRO A 695 -7.89 -1.26 36.75
N ASP A 696 -8.41 -0.72 35.65
CA ASP A 696 -8.64 -1.47 34.40
C ASP A 696 -7.47 -1.41 33.41
N GLY A 697 -6.36 -0.79 33.82
CA GLY A 697 -5.19 -0.56 32.99
C GLY A 697 -5.26 0.75 32.20
N VAL A 698 -4.18 1.05 31.51
CA VAL A 698 -3.98 2.33 30.83
C VAL A 698 -3.14 2.13 29.58
N VAL A 699 -3.44 2.90 28.52
CA VAL A 699 -2.60 2.96 27.33
C VAL A 699 -1.19 3.48 27.69
N GLY A 700 -0.17 2.82 27.14
CA GLY A 700 1.23 3.17 27.31
C GLY A 700 2.09 2.03 27.84
N GLN A 701 3.39 2.29 27.92
CA GLN A 701 4.40 1.40 28.48
C GLN A 701 4.99 2.00 29.75
N TRP A 702 5.20 1.20 30.78
CA TRP A 702 5.85 1.66 32.01
C TRP A 702 7.34 1.95 31.78
N ILE A 703 7.85 3.02 32.38
CA ILE A 703 9.29 3.26 32.53
C ILE A 703 9.73 2.58 33.83
N PRO A 704 10.70 1.65 33.81
CA PRO A 704 11.10 0.86 34.97
C PRO A 704 11.97 1.66 35.96
N GLU A 705 11.48 2.82 36.39
CA GLU A 705 12.09 3.72 37.38
C GLU A 705 10.98 4.24 38.31
N THR A 706 11.06 3.87 39.60
CA THR A 706 10.03 4.22 40.58
C THR A 706 10.30 5.60 41.21
N PRO A 707 9.31 6.50 41.25
CA PRO A 707 9.42 7.79 41.95
C PRO A 707 9.75 7.64 43.44
N ASP A 708 10.59 8.54 43.97
CA ASP A 708 10.96 8.60 45.39
C ASP A 708 11.14 10.05 45.91
N GLY A 709 10.65 11.04 45.16
CA GLY A 709 10.81 12.46 45.46
C GLY A 709 12.15 13.06 45.02
N THR A 710 13.13 12.25 44.62
CA THR A 710 14.44 12.74 44.17
C THR A 710 14.50 12.93 42.66
N SER A 711 15.46 13.74 42.19
CA SER A 711 15.65 13.97 40.76
C SER A 711 16.31 12.77 40.09
N LYS A 712 15.52 12.06 39.28
CA LYS A 712 15.93 10.87 38.52
C LYS A 712 15.82 11.11 37.02
N SER A 713 16.52 10.29 36.24
CA SER A 713 16.39 10.26 34.78
C SER A 713 15.37 9.19 34.38
N TYR A 714 14.30 9.60 33.73
CA TYR A 714 13.28 8.71 33.18
C TYR A 714 13.52 8.56 31.69
N SER A 715 14.06 7.42 31.28
CA SER A 715 14.39 7.12 29.88
C SER A 715 13.13 6.68 29.14
N PHE A 716 12.82 7.35 28.03
CA PHE A 716 11.64 7.03 27.22
C PHE A 716 11.83 5.69 26.48
N ASN A 717 10.78 4.87 26.44
CA ASN A 717 10.83 3.51 25.88
C ASN A 717 10.98 3.49 24.35
N LYS A 718 10.64 4.59 23.67
CA LYS A 718 10.84 4.76 22.23
C LYS A 718 11.63 6.04 21.97
N LYS A 719 12.29 6.10 20.81
CA LYS A 719 12.89 7.36 20.35
C LYS A 719 11.79 8.40 20.15
N LEU A 720 11.83 9.44 20.97
CA LEU A 720 10.90 10.55 20.92
C LEU A 720 11.17 11.43 19.68
N ILE A 721 10.10 11.79 18.97
CA ILE A 721 10.13 12.66 17.79
C ILE A 721 9.56 14.05 18.10
N ALA A 722 8.43 14.11 18.81
CA ALA A 722 7.82 15.36 19.24
C ALA A 722 7.08 15.17 20.56
N PRO A 723 7.32 16.02 21.58
CA PRO A 723 6.55 15.99 22.83
C PRO A 723 5.17 16.64 22.62
N TYR A 724 4.14 16.16 23.32
CA TYR A 724 2.82 16.79 23.32
C TYR A 724 2.46 17.39 24.69
N HIS A 725 2.12 16.54 25.66
CA HIS A 725 1.77 16.98 27.01
C HIS A 725 2.04 15.84 27.98
N ARG A 726 2.11 16.22 29.25
CA ARG A 726 2.15 15.32 30.38
C ARG A 726 0.88 15.51 31.19
N CYS A 727 0.20 14.41 31.51
CA CYS A 727 -0.86 14.39 32.52
C CYS A 727 -0.29 13.81 33.81
N LEU A 728 -0.48 14.47 34.95
CA LEU A 728 0.08 14.09 36.25
C LEU A 728 -1.01 14.15 37.33
N THR A 729 -1.07 13.12 38.16
CA THR A 729 -1.83 13.06 39.42
C THR A 729 -0.90 12.67 40.56
N GLY A 730 -1.15 13.19 41.76
CA GLY A 730 -0.48 12.78 43.00
C GLY A 730 -1.47 12.28 44.06
N ASP A 731 -2.72 12.03 43.66
CA ASP A 731 -3.83 11.64 44.54
C ASP A 731 -4.65 10.50 43.92
N PHE A 732 -3.97 9.59 43.24
CA PHE A 732 -4.55 8.38 42.64
C PHE A 732 -5.68 8.67 41.64
N GLY A 733 -5.54 9.75 40.86
CA GLY A 733 -6.45 10.11 39.78
C GLY A 733 -7.62 11.02 40.18
N GLN A 734 -7.73 11.42 41.45
CA GLN A 734 -8.79 12.32 41.91
C GLN A 734 -8.66 13.72 41.30
N THR A 735 -7.43 14.23 41.22
CA THR A 735 -7.11 15.48 40.53
C THR A 735 -5.95 15.29 39.56
N TRP A 736 -6.00 16.07 38.49
CA TRP A 736 -5.06 15.97 37.40
C TRP A 736 -4.56 17.36 36.99
N THR A 737 -3.27 17.42 36.67
CA THR A 737 -2.63 18.54 36.01
C THR A 737 -2.20 18.13 34.62
N SER A 738 -2.19 19.08 33.68
CA SER A 738 -1.71 18.85 32.32
C SER A 738 -0.83 20.02 31.90
N GLU A 739 0.39 19.70 31.48
CA GLU A 739 1.39 20.67 31.08
C GLU A 739 2.20 20.20 29.86
N SER A 740 2.74 21.14 29.10
CA SER A 740 3.81 20.84 28.14
C SER A 740 5.10 20.49 28.88
N PHE A 741 5.95 19.70 28.25
CA PHE A 741 7.27 19.35 28.78
C PHE A 741 8.34 19.49 27.70
N THR A 742 9.56 19.84 28.13
CA THR A 742 10.74 19.92 27.28
C THR A 742 11.55 18.63 27.43
N ILE A 743 12.24 18.25 26.35
CA ILE A 743 12.94 16.98 26.22
C ILE A 743 14.46 17.17 26.14
N GLU A 744 15.19 16.14 26.55
CA GLU A 744 16.59 15.95 26.17
C GLU A 744 16.65 14.94 25.02
N TYR A 745 16.71 15.43 23.79
CA TYR A 745 16.57 14.62 22.58
C TYR A 745 17.62 13.52 22.45
N ILE A 746 18.87 13.84 22.79
CA ILE A 746 20.02 12.97 22.64
C ILE A 746 19.96 11.79 23.64
N PRO A 747 19.86 12.01 24.96
CA PRO A 747 19.75 10.90 25.92
C PRO A 747 18.38 10.20 25.86
N ASN A 748 17.38 10.78 25.18
CA ASN A 748 16.02 10.25 25.07
C ASN A 748 15.36 10.05 26.44
N SER A 749 15.52 11.04 27.31
CA SER A 749 15.06 11.00 28.69
C SER A 749 14.55 12.35 29.17
N ILE A 750 13.97 12.36 30.37
CA ILE A 750 13.70 13.57 31.14
C ILE A 750 14.24 13.42 32.57
N ARG A 751 14.94 14.45 33.06
CA ARG A 751 15.43 14.50 34.44
C ARG A 751 14.54 15.40 35.29
N LYS A 752 13.78 14.83 36.23
CA LYS A 752 12.83 15.59 37.08
C LYS A 752 12.57 14.87 38.40
N PRO A 753 12.27 15.58 39.51
CA PRO A 753 11.70 14.95 40.69
C PRO A 753 10.24 14.58 40.43
N HIS A 754 9.87 13.35 40.77
CA HIS A 754 8.48 12.89 40.92
C HIS A 754 8.35 12.36 42.34
N ASN A 755 7.28 12.76 43.03
CA ASN A 755 6.98 12.30 44.39
C ASN A 755 6.56 10.84 44.37
N THR A 756 6.64 10.18 45.52
CA THR A 756 6.29 8.75 45.65
C THR A 756 4.87 8.45 45.18
N GLU A 757 3.90 9.36 45.40
CA GLU A 757 2.50 9.21 44.98
C GLU A 757 2.24 9.52 43.50
N ASP A 758 3.21 10.09 42.78
CA ASP A 758 2.99 10.60 41.43
C ASP A 758 2.74 9.47 40.42
N VAL A 759 1.70 9.64 39.61
CA VAL A 759 1.47 8.91 38.37
C VAL A 759 1.40 9.90 37.22
N ALA A 760 2.27 9.72 36.22
CA ALA A 760 2.35 10.60 35.06
C ALA A 760 2.28 9.82 33.75
N LEU A 761 1.51 10.35 32.79
CA LEU A 761 1.46 9.91 31.41
C LEU A 761 2.21 10.92 30.55
N TYR A 762 3.33 10.51 29.95
CA TYR A 762 4.10 11.31 29.01
C TYR A 762 3.70 10.95 27.57
N CYS A 763 2.96 11.84 26.92
CA CYS A 763 2.45 11.64 25.57
C CYS A 763 3.39 12.28 24.53
N TYR A 764 3.83 11.50 23.55
CA TYR A 764 4.74 11.95 22.50
C TYR A 764 4.60 11.15 21.20
N ALA A 765 5.03 11.74 20.08
CA ALA A 765 5.14 11.03 18.82
C ALA A 765 6.41 10.18 18.80
N ALA A 766 6.30 8.94 18.38
CA ALA A 766 7.43 8.03 18.17
C ALA A 766 7.37 7.39 16.78
N ASN A 767 8.52 6.98 16.25
CA ASN A 767 8.58 6.21 15.01
C ASN A 767 8.15 4.76 15.24
N ALA A 768 7.37 4.22 14.30
CA ALA A 768 7.11 2.79 14.23
C ALA A 768 8.32 1.98 13.72
N SER A 769 8.31 0.68 13.98
CA SER A 769 9.27 -0.29 13.43
C SER A 769 9.12 -0.40 11.91
N VAL A 770 10.25 -0.46 11.20
CA VAL A 770 10.32 -0.52 9.72
C VAL A 770 10.78 -1.88 9.21
N SER A 771 11.11 -2.79 10.12
CA SER A 771 11.58 -4.14 9.83
C SER A 771 10.95 -5.13 10.80
N GLU A 772 10.92 -6.39 10.39
CA GLU A 772 10.42 -7.51 11.18
C GLU A 772 11.40 -8.70 11.14
N PRO A 773 11.48 -9.52 12.21
CA PRO A 773 12.30 -10.73 12.22
C PRO A 773 11.84 -11.74 11.15
N GLU A 774 12.80 -12.36 10.47
CA GLU A 774 12.51 -13.35 9.43
C GLU A 774 13.67 -14.33 9.25
N ALA A 775 13.40 -15.45 8.59
CA ALA A 775 14.42 -16.42 8.23
C ALA A 775 15.41 -15.88 7.18
N ASN A 776 16.66 -16.32 7.31
CA ASN A 776 17.70 -16.12 6.31
C ASN A 776 17.26 -16.70 4.96
N SER A 777 17.25 -15.84 3.95
CA SER A 777 16.60 -16.12 2.66
C SER A 777 17.58 -16.00 1.49
N LYS A 778 17.12 -16.42 0.30
CA LYS A 778 17.97 -16.42 -0.89
C LYS A 778 18.23 -14.98 -1.33
N ILE A 779 19.51 -14.67 -1.54
CA ILE A 779 19.93 -13.36 -2.01
C ILE A 779 19.58 -13.18 -3.49
N ARG A 780 19.04 -12.01 -3.82
CA ARG A 780 18.81 -11.52 -5.18
C ARG A 780 19.83 -10.42 -5.48
N GLY A 781 20.75 -10.70 -6.41
CA GLY A 781 21.86 -9.80 -6.72
C GLY A 781 23.06 -10.01 -5.79
N ASN A 782 23.69 -8.93 -5.37
CA ASN A 782 24.89 -8.94 -4.53
C ASN A 782 24.58 -8.61 -3.07
N VAL A 783 25.50 -8.98 -2.19
CA VAL A 783 25.53 -8.57 -0.79
C VAL A 783 26.10 -7.14 -0.68
N GLY A 784 25.57 -6.32 0.22
CA GLY A 784 26.09 -4.98 0.51
C GLY A 784 27.30 -4.96 1.44
N GLY A 785 27.68 -3.75 1.85
CA GLY A 785 28.66 -3.53 2.91
C GLY A 785 28.05 -3.72 4.32
N VAL A 786 28.86 -3.48 5.34
CA VAL A 786 28.40 -3.48 6.74
C VAL A 786 28.19 -2.04 7.20
N TYR A 787 26.95 -1.71 7.54
CA TYR A 787 26.60 -0.43 8.15
C TYR A 787 26.66 -0.54 9.66
N ALA A 788 27.33 0.41 10.32
CA ALA A 788 27.37 0.51 11.78
C ALA A 788 26.88 1.90 12.23
N SER A 789 26.07 1.95 13.30
CA SER A 789 25.56 3.22 13.81
C SER A 789 25.17 3.18 15.28
N THR A 790 25.53 4.25 15.97
CA THR A 790 25.16 4.57 17.35
C THR A 790 24.43 5.93 17.44
N HIS A 791 24.15 6.54 16.28
CA HIS A 791 23.68 7.91 16.16
C HIS A 791 22.35 8.15 16.89
N SER A 792 22.21 9.34 17.50
CA SER A 792 20.99 9.77 18.18
C SER A 792 19.88 10.31 17.26
N SER A 793 20.11 10.43 15.95
CA SER A 793 19.22 11.13 15.02
C SER A 793 18.44 10.11 14.17
N PRO A 794 17.10 10.17 14.13
CA PRO A 794 16.26 9.36 13.24
C PRO A 794 16.58 9.55 11.77
N ARG A 795 17.23 10.66 11.40
CA ARG A 795 17.65 10.95 10.02
C ARG A 795 19.00 10.32 9.66
N GLU A 796 19.68 9.69 10.62
CA GLU A 796 21.04 9.16 10.50
C GLU A 796 21.15 7.76 11.13
N GLY A 797 20.13 6.93 10.91
CA GLY A 797 20.14 5.51 11.26
C GLY A 797 19.40 5.15 12.55
N ASN A 798 19.09 6.10 13.43
CA ASN A 798 18.47 5.77 14.74
C ASN A 798 17.12 5.05 14.61
N LYS A 799 16.32 5.37 13.58
CA LYS A 799 15.05 4.68 13.29
C LYS A 799 15.29 3.22 12.91
N LEU A 800 16.33 2.95 12.11
CA LEU A 800 16.73 1.59 11.73
C LEU A 800 17.29 0.84 12.95
N THR A 801 18.17 1.46 13.74
CA THR A 801 18.70 0.91 15.01
C THR A 801 17.58 0.48 15.95
N SER A 802 16.63 1.38 16.20
CA SER A 802 15.47 1.10 17.05
C SER A 802 14.60 -0.03 16.50
N SER A 803 14.46 -0.13 15.17
CA SER A 803 13.66 -1.19 14.56
C SER A 803 14.34 -2.56 14.58
N LEU A 804 15.66 -2.64 14.54
CA LEU A 804 16.42 -3.90 14.54
C LEU A 804 16.67 -4.42 15.96
N THR A 805 16.74 -3.52 16.95
CA THR A 805 17.19 -3.89 18.31
C THR A 805 16.26 -3.51 19.44
N GLU A 806 15.27 -2.63 19.20
CA GLU A 806 14.44 -1.98 20.22
C GLU A 806 15.22 -0.99 21.11
N LEU A 807 16.49 -0.75 20.81
CA LEU A 807 17.35 0.20 21.54
C LEU A 807 17.42 1.55 20.83
N VAL A 808 17.57 2.60 21.63
CA VAL A 808 17.70 3.98 21.14
C VAL A 808 19.17 4.38 21.12
N GLY A 809 19.69 4.72 19.94
CA GLY A 809 20.99 5.39 19.82
C GLY A 809 20.97 6.77 20.50
N LYS A 810 22.06 7.10 21.17
CA LYS A 810 22.25 8.28 22.02
C LYS A 810 23.53 9.05 21.68
N ALA A 811 24.34 8.65 20.70
CA ALA A 811 25.66 9.24 20.48
C ALA A 811 25.72 10.78 20.45
N THR A 812 26.81 11.30 21.02
CA THR A 812 27.19 12.73 21.11
C THR A 812 28.51 13.04 20.41
N LEU A 813 29.33 12.03 20.13
CA LEU A 813 30.66 12.18 19.53
C LEU A 813 30.69 11.58 18.12
N ASP A 814 31.36 12.29 17.21
CA ASP A 814 31.61 11.82 15.85
C ASP A 814 32.95 11.07 15.72
N PRO A 815 33.04 10.08 14.80
CA PRO A 815 31.96 9.60 13.93
C PRO A 815 30.95 8.69 14.68
N ALA A 816 29.65 8.97 14.56
CA ALA A 816 28.59 8.17 15.18
C ALA A 816 27.99 7.08 14.26
N GLN A 817 28.46 6.98 13.01
CA GLN A 817 28.09 5.98 12.02
C GLN A 817 29.21 5.77 10.99
N GLU A 818 29.27 4.57 10.39
CA GLU A 818 30.27 4.22 9.39
C GLU A 818 29.75 3.10 8.46
N PHE A 819 30.30 3.01 7.25
CA PHE A 819 30.27 1.80 6.45
C PHE A 819 31.64 1.12 6.51
N ALA A 820 31.73 -0.05 7.15
CA ALA A 820 32.98 -0.78 7.40
C ALA A 820 33.52 -1.52 6.15
N GLY A 821 33.52 -0.85 4.98
CA GLY A 821 34.02 -1.38 3.71
C GLY A 821 33.19 -2.50 3.06
N GLU A 822 33.71 -3.06 1.96
CA GLU A 822 33.15 -4.27 1.32
C GLU A 822 33.44 -5.52 2.17
N ILE A 823 32.56 -6.53 2.10
CA ILE A 823 32.80 -7.80 2.78
C ILE A 823 34.06 -8.48 2.24
N LYS A 824 34.95 -8.89 3.13
CA LYS A 824 36.21 -9.59 2.80
C LYS A 824 36.03 -11.06 2.41
N GLY A 825 34.93 -11.68 2.83
CA GLY A 825 34.61 -13.06 2.46
C GLY A 825 33.30 -13.51 3.07
N TYR A 826 32.51 -14.25 2.28
CA TYR A 826 31.28 -14.92 2.67
C TYR A 826 31.10 -16.17 1.83
N ARG A 827 30.27 -17.11 2.29
CA ARG A 827 29.91 -18.31 1.53
C ARG A 827 28.41 -18.36 1.32
N LEU A 828 28.00 -18.69 0.09
CA LEU A 828 26.62 -19.01 -0.23
C LEU A 828 26.39 -20.52 -0.25
N VAL A 829 25.25 -20.95 0.29
CA VAL A 829 24.73 -22.32 0.17
C VAL A 829 23.29 -22.19 -0.31
N GLU A 830 22.98 -22.77 -1.47
CA GLU A 830 21.66 -22.64 -2.13
C GLU A 830 21.20 -21.19 -2.34
N GLY A 831 22.14 -20.26 -2.50
CA GLY A 831 21.88 -18.83 -2.67
C GLY A 831 21.61 -18.06 -1.37
N LYS A 832 21.70 -18.70 -0.20
CA LYS A 832 21.61 -18.06 1.12
C LYS A 832 22.98 -17.85 1.75
N LEU A 833 23.12 -16.88 2.66
CA LEU A 833 24.32 -16.77 3.49
C LEU A 833 24.47 -18.02 4.38
N ASN A 834 25.69 -18.54 4.50
CA ASN A 834 25.94 -19.75 5.30
C ASN A 834 25.86 -19.45 6.80
N ALA A 835 25.02 -20.19 7.53
CA ALA A 835 24.82 -20.05 8.98
C ALA A 835 25.98 -20.63 9.84
N SER A 836 26.89 -21.40 9.24
CA SER A 836 28.03 -21.97 9.96
C SER A 836 28.99 -20.88 10.43
N TYR A 837 29.36 -20.92 11.70
CA TYR A 837 30.33 -20.02 12.32
C TYR A 837 31.68 -19.95 11.57
N LYS A 838 32.04 -20.99 10.80
CA LYS A 838 33.28 -21.02 9.99
C LYS A 838 33.24 -20.13 8.75
N TYR A 839 32.05 -19.79 8.27
CA TYR A 839 31.83 -19.13 6.99
C TYR A 839 31.00 -17.84 7.11
N GLN A 840 30.90 -17.29 8.32
CA GLN A 840 30.23 -16.03 8.56
C GLN A 840 30.89 -14.90 7.75
N PRO A 841 30.11 -13.96 7.20
CA PRO A 841 30.65 -12.81 6.50
C PRO A 841 31.63 -12.02 7.36
N LYS A 842 32.77 -11.63 6.78
CA LYS A 842 33.83 -10.86 7.46
C LYS A 842 33.90 -9.43 6.96
N HIS A 843 34.19 -8.48 7.85
CA HIS A 843 34.31 -7.05 7.51
C HIS A 843 35.58 -6.43 8.09
N ASP A 844 35.87 -5.17 7.73
CA ASP A 844 36.92 -4.37 8.35
C ASP A 844 36.55 -3.94 9.78
N GLU A 845 37.54 -3.49 10.53
CA GLU A 845 37.31 -2.92 11.86
C GLU A 845 36.36 -1.71 11.81
N ILE A 846 35.44 -1.63 12.76
CA ILE A 846 34.51 -0.50 12.92
C ILE A 846 35.19 0.57 13.77
N ASN A 847 35.38 1.77 13.21
CA ASN A 847 36.14 2.87 13.81
C ASN A 847 35.23 3.94 14.43
N ILE A 848 34.26 3.52 15.24
CA ILE A 848 33.38 4.42 15.99
C ILE A 848 33.95 4.58 17.41
N PRO A 849 34.17 5.79 17.93
CA PRO A 849 34.69 5.97 19.29
C PRO A 849 33.65 5.64 20.36
N ALA A 850 34.14 5.33 21.57
CA ALA A 850 33.33 5.19 22.76
C ALA A 850 32.44 6.44 22.98
N GLN A 851 31.18 6.23 23.34
CA GLN A 851 30.22 7.31 23.59
C GLN A 851 30.06 7.53 25.10
N GLU A 852 30.16 8.77 25.57
CA GLU A 852 30.09 9.12 27.00
C GLU A 852 28.78 8.67 27.67
N ASN A 853 27.69 8.65 26.90
CA ASN A 853 26.36 8.28 27.39
C ASN A 853 25.99 6.82 27.13
N GLN A 854 27.00 5.97 26.90
CA GLN A 854 26.85 4.52 26.70
C GLN A 854 25.78 4.22 25.64
N SER A 855 25.90 4.91 24.51
CA SER A 855 25.01 4.70 23.37
C SER A 855 25.21 3.29 22.81
N PRO A 856 24.13 2.53 22.55
CA PRO A 856 24.24 1.22 21.91
C PRO A 856 24.75 1.39 20.48
N LEU A 857 25.53 0.42 20.00
CA LEU A 857 25.98 0.35 18.61
C LEU A 857 25.32 -0.86 17.94
N ILE A 858 24.92 -0.70 16.68
CA ILE A 858 24.55 -1.84 15.83
C ILE A 858 25.53 -1.97 14.69
N LYS A 859 25.67 -3.20 14.18
CA LYS A 859 26.18 -3.46 12.83
C LYS A 859 25.19 -4.31 12.05
N ALA A 860 24.98 -3.97 10.78
CA ALA A 860 24.04 -4.64 9.90
C ALA A 860 24.61 -4.78 8.49
N LEU A 861 24.67 -6.02 8.04
CA LEU A 861 24.82 -6.39 6.65
C LEU A 861 23.47 -6.40 5.95
N TYR A 862 23.40 -5.92 4.72
CA TYR A 862 22.15 -5.83 3.98
C TYR A 862 22.21 -6.48 2.59
N SER A 863 21.11 -7.13 2.20
CA SER A 863 20.93 -7.80 0.90
C SER A 863 19.47 -7.73 0.45
N VAL A 864 19.19 -7.96 -0.83
CA VAL A 864 17.80 -8.07 -1.32
C VAL A 864 17.40 -9.54 -1.32
N THR A 865 16.20 -9.83 -0.84
CA THR A 865 15.58 -11.17 -0.88
C THR A 865 14.24 -11.11 -1.61
N GLU A 866 13.76 -12.26 -2.06
CA GLU A 866 12.44 -12.42 -2.65
C GLU A 866 11.53 -13.28 -1.77
N LYS A 867 10.32 -12.80 -1.53
CA LYS A 867 9.24 -13.53 -0.85
C LYS A 867 7.95 -13.31 -1.64
N ASN A 868 7.34 -14.39 -2.12
CA ASN A 868 6.09 -14.37 -2.88
C ASN A 868 6.10 -13.49 -4.15
N GLY A 869 7.22 -13.43 -4.88
CA GLY A 869 7.35 -12.57 -6.06
C GLY A 869 7.54 -11.08 -5.75
N LEU A 870 7.76 -10.73 -4.48
CA LEU A 870 8.05 -9.36 -4.03
C LEU A 870 9.46 -9.29 -3.44
N LEU A 871 10.11 -8.14 -3.64
CA LEU A 871 11.47 -7.88 -3.16
C LEU A 871 11.44 -7.21 -1.78
N TYR A 872 12.36 -7.58 -0.90
CA TYR A 872 12.54 -7.01 0.43
C TYR A 872 14.02 -6.75 0.70
N LEU A 873 14.33 -5.73 1.51
CA LEU A 873 15.70 -5.52 2.01
C LEU A 873 15.86 -6.31 3.32
N GLN A 874 16.76 -7.29 3.33
CA GLN A 874 17.08 -8.16 4.46
C GLN A 874 18.36 -7.69 5.16
N PHE A 875 18.35 -7.72 6.49
CA PHE A 875 19.42 -7.29 7.38
C PHE A 875 19.90 -8.43 8.26
N HIS A 876 21.21 -8.67 8.32
CA HIS A 876 21.85 -9.60 9.26
C HIS A 876 22.81 -8.83 10.14
N GLY A 877 22.76 -9.00 11.45
CA GLY A 877 23.55 -8.13 12.30
C GLY A 877 23.56 -8.47 13.78
N ALA A 878 24.21 -7.57 14.53
CA ALA A 878 24.36 -7.66 15.97
C ALA A 878 24.37 -6.27 16.63
N GLU A 879 23.95 -6.24 17.88
CA GLU A 879 24.28 -5.19 18.83
C GLU A 879 25.76 -5.33 19.27
N LEU A 880 26.42 -4.21 19.55
CA LEU A 880 27.76 -4.13 20.11
C LEU A 880 27.74 -3.23 21.36
N LYS A 881 28.56 -3.58 22.37
CA LYS A 881 28.66 -2.86 23.64
C LYS A 881 30.11 -2.47 23.94
N HIS A 882 30.33 -1.19 24.18
CA HIS A 882 31.66 -0.68 24.53
C HIS A 882 31.98 -0.95 26.00
N ASN A 883 33.14 -1.53 26.31
CA ASN A 883 33.58 -1.80 27.69
C ASN A 883 34.51 -0.73 28.28
N GLY A 884 34.84 0.31 27.50
CA GLY A 884 35.80 1.35 27.84
C GLY A 884 37.11 1.29 27.04
N THR A 885 37.38 0.15 26.40
CA THR A 885 38.54 -0.06 25.52
C THR A 885 38.13 -0.31 24.07
N ASP A 886 37.14 -1.18 23.84
CA ASP A 886 36.65 -1.56 22.50
C ASP A 886 35.16 -1.97 22.53
N TRP A 887 34.60 -2.24 21.34
CA TRP A 887 33.20 -2.63 21.13
C TRP A 887 32.87 -4.12 21.27
N GLY A 888 33.86 -4.97 21.57
CA GLY A 888 33.69 -6.42 21.68
C GLY A 888 33.43 -7.10 20.34
N ASP A 889 33.81 -6.45 19.24
CA ASP A 889 33.51 -6.89 17.88
C ASP A 889 34.44 -8.01 17.39
N ASP A 890 33.85 -9.13 16.96
CA ASP A 890 34.55 -10.26 16.36
C ASP A 890 34.82 -10.10 14.85
N GLN A 891 34.48 -8.95 14.26
CA GLN A 891 34.60 -8.63 12.83
C GLN A 891 33.84 -9.60 11.91
N THR A 892 32.82 -10.28 12.44
CA THR A 892 31.96 -11.20 11.69
C THR A 892 30.48 -10.84 11.80
N ILE A 893 29.70 -11.17 10.77
CA ILE A 893 28.24 -11.01 10.80
C ILE A 893 27.59 -12.35 11.17
N PRO A 894 26.86 -12.43 12.29
CA PRO A 894 26.14 -13.64 12.65
C PRO A 894 24.98 -13.87 11.66
N ILE A 895 24.85 -15.10 11.20
CA ILE A 895 23.78 -15.52 10.27
C ILE A 895 22.86 -16.48 11.03
N ILE A 896 21.68 -15.98 11.37
CA ILE A 896 20.63 -16.70 12.12
C ILE A 896 19.28 -16.52 11.43
N ASP A 897 18.26 -17.21 11.92
CA ASP A 897 16.86 -16.96 11.57
C ASP A 897 16.17 -16.20 12.69
N GLY A 898 15.51 -15.08 12.37
CA GLY A 898 14.83 -14.23 13.36
C GLY A 898 15.80 -13.53 14.32
N GLU A 899 15.45 -13.47 15.60
CA GLU A 899 16.26 -12.82 16.65
C GLU A 899 16.84 -13.85 17.63
N ASN A 900 18.05 -13.57 18.13
CA ASN A 900 18.69 -14.33 19.21
C ASN A 900 19.68 -13.43 19.99
N THR A 901 20.48 -14.01 20.88
CA THR A 901 21.57 -13.34 21.60
C THR A 901 22.88 -14.11 21.41
N LYS A 902 24.02 -13.42 21.58
CA LYS A 902 25.35 -14.03 21.69
C LYS A 902 26.16 -13.35 22.80
N THR A 903 27.25 -13.99 23.20
CA THR A 903 28.29 -13.34 24.02
C THR A 903 29.31 -12.66 23.10
N ASP A 904 29.56 -11.38 23.31
CA ASP A 904 30.60 -10.63 22.57
C ASP A 904 32.01 -10.90 23.13
N LEU A 905 33.05 -10.33 22.50
CA LEU A 905 34.45 -10.52 22.97
C LEU A 905 34.71 -9.90 24.35
N ASN A 906 33.83 -9.00 24.81
CA ASN A 906 33.88 -8.36 26.11
C ASN A 906 33.10 -9.12 27.20
N GLY A 907 32.51 -10.27 26.86
CA GLY A 907 31.73 -11.09 27.79
C GLY A 907 30.30 -10.58 28.03
N ASN A 908 29.84 -9.56 27.29
CA ASN A 908 28.48 -9.06 27.38
C ASN A 908 27.53 -9.94 26.57
N THR A 909 26.28 -10.04 27.03
CA THR A 909 25.20 -10.58 26.19
C THR A 909 24.66 -9.46 25.29
N VAL A 910 24.67 -9.71 23.98
CA VAL A 910 24.24 -8.78 22.93
C VAL A 910 23.23 -9.44 21.98
N LYS A 911 22.31 -8.65 21.44
CA LYS A 911 21.33 -9.14 20.46
C LYS A 911 21.98 -9.45 19.11
N VAL A 912 21.48 -10.48 18.43
CA VAL A 912 21.76 -10.80 17.03
C VAL A 912 20.45 -10.97 16.27
N PHE A 913 20.44 -10.65 14.98
CA PHE A 913 19.19 -10.60 14.23
C PHE A 913 19.35 -10.92 12.74
N CYS A 914 18.27 -11.47 12.18
CA CYS A 914 17.94 -11.49 10.76
C CYS A 914 16.54 -10.91 10.59
N HIS A 915 16.46 -9.72 9.98
CA HIS A 915 15.20 -9.00 9.73
C HIS A 915 15.04 -8.75 8.24
N HIS A 916 13.84 -8.44 7.77
CA HIS A 916 13.66 -7.72 6.51
C HIS A 916 12.73 -6.54 6.67
N THR A 917 12.68 -5.67 5.66
CA THR A 917 11.73 -4.55 5.65
C THR A 917 10.31 -5.04 5.81
N LEU A 918 9.53 -4.33 6.62
CA LEU A 918 8.12 -4.67 6.86
C LEU A 918 7.30 -4.65 5.57
N PHE A 919 7.61 -3.69 4.68
CA PHE A 919 6.97 -3.59 3.37
C PHE A 919 7.92 -4.01 2.25
N PRO A 920 7.37 -4.57 1.16
CA PRO A 920 8.12 -4.85 -0.05
C PRO A 920 8.65 -3.56 -0.68
N ILE A 921 9.84 -3.65 -1.26
CA ILE A 921 10.55 -2.54 -1.94
C ILE A 921 10.41 -2.61 -3.48
N GLY A 922 9.76 -3.65 -4.00
CA GLY A 922 9.54 -3.80 -5.44
C GLY A 922 8.92 -5.14 -5.82
N ILE A 923 8.61 -5.29 -7.11
CA ILE A 923 8.13 -6.54 -7.71
C ILE A 923 9.34 -7.29 -8.26
N ALA A 924 9.46 -8.58 -7.91
CA ALA A 924 10.50 -9.43 -8.48
C ALA A 924 10.18 -9.71 -9.95
N HIS A 925 11.20 -9.68 -10.81
CA HIS A 925 11.05 -10.11 -12.20
C HIS A 925 12.11 -11.16 -12.50
N ASN A 926 11.70 -12.18 -13.24
CA ASN A 926 12.64 -13.14 -13.81
C ASN A 926 13.30 -12.45 -15.01
N GLY A 927 14.52 -11.96 -14.80
CA GLY A 927 15.46 -11.63 -15.87
C GLY A 927 16.07 -12.90 -16.43
#